data_AF-A0AAV5GKL5-F1
#
_entry.id   AF-A0AAV5GKL5-F1
#
_cell.length_a   1.000
_cell.length_b   1.000
_cell.length_c   1.000
_cell.angle_alpha   90.00
_cell.angle_beta   90.00
_cell.angle_gamma   90.00
#
_symmetry.space_group_name_H-M   'P 1'
#
loop_
_entity.id
_entity.type
_entity.pdbx_description
1 polymer ?
#
loop_
_entity_poly.entity_id
_entity_poly.type
_entity_poly.pdbx_seq_one_letter_code
_entity_poly.pdbx_strand_id
1 'polypeptide(L)'
;MKIKTLHRSLEDHLPTSSSSTAPVSRNLDPALHPFARSREYTRAVTAAKLDRMFAKPFVASLEGHADGIYSLTKDESGALGRVASGSGDGEVRVWDLGGQRTVWNVENAHRGMVKGVAFSHPMVGEEGRVEKKVGAGERGVKRKRADLGYKGKGRAGLEDDLEDEEYEEGVQELDQTQARGSSRVLSCGADKTVKLWDIKGAKGRNARPLQTFNGKSGFNSISHHRYDPVFATGSTEIEIWDETKTAPLSTLKFHSTSNASMGEHIACVAFNKSETSVLASSGSDRTVCLYDLRSGKALSRVAMQMRINQLVFNPLQPPVLLCASEDHNLYTFDMRNLSTTTQVYKGHVGAVMSCDWSPTGREFVSGSYDRTVRLFRQGEGSSRDTYHTKRMQRVFSTLYTLDARYVLSGSDDANLRIWKARASEKLGVVDKREQVRREYRDGLREKWGTVADVAKIERTRYLPKPIHQATKLKREMLESQRNKEQNRIAHAPKGVDAELLRPKPARKAAIHKVEHMVSTSDYDVLIVGAGPAGLMLATWLAKLKVRTRIVDKSSVKVLAGHADGVQCRTVEVFQSFGFAHRLVDEGAHINEVVFWQPSANGGLERSKRTPDNEPGTSRFPHAVLGQGRIERFLLDAMKGFNDLTVDRAIAPTSMTVDPALVDDFSPTSHPITLTLRHLTEEESTPTQVGAVPNGLHRSNLLSDDEADAMHGTAAGGAYAGAGQEETVRAKFVVGCDGARSWVRKQLGISLEGEAANSVWGVMDAICLTDFPDIRLKCTIHSKDAGSILVVPRERSYVRFYVQLGTTEPGQRFDRSSVTPESIIQRAQAIFAPYKLECPETEWWTVYEVNQRVAAKVILDNRVFIAGDAFHTHSPKAGQGMNTSMMDSYNLGWKLASVLAGKASPSLLSTYEEERHKIAKELIERDYTLSRMFAARPKEEGGTGEGVSHEDFKKFFQSIGRWASGTAVHYNPNLLTAPERETSLAPGLPHGERFPSHGVVSIADARPWHLGDRFVSDGRWRVVIFAGDVRESEQRAKLDQVAAYLDSPSGFLRTYTPADDDLDSVVEVLTVISNPRISVEPNAFPDVLWPPLKPWGSRAYDKLYADDSSPVTPSDRGEIYKNLGIDPKTGCIAVVRPDQHVSLVCAMDEVKQVGDFFSRFMIPPQ
;
A
#
# COMPACT_ATOMS: atom_id res chain seq x y z
N MET A 1 -51.54 41.60 -50.42
CA MET A 1 -50.79 42.75 -49.86
C MET A 1 -49.36 42.67 -50.35
N LYS A 2 -48.82 43.77 -50.86
CA LYS A 2 -47.45 43.91 -51.41
C LYS A 2 -46.41 43.33 -50.44
N ILE A 3 -45.51 42.47 -50.95
CA ILE A 3 -44.31 42.03 -50.23
C ILE A 3 -43.46 43.29 -49.99
N LYS A 4 -43.45 43.80 -48.76
CA LYS A 4 -42.44 44.74 -48.30
C LYS A 4 -41.23 43.91 -47.88
N THR A 5 -40.23 43.85 -48.76
CA THR A 5 -38.89 43.40 -48.43
C THR A 5 -38.36 44.30 -47.31
N LEU A 6 -38.21 43.74 -46.11
CA LEU A 6 -37.53 44.39 -45.00
C LEU A 6 -36.04 44.50 -45.36
N HIS A 7 -35.64 45.65 -45.89
CA HIS A 7 -34.23 46.00 -46.03
C HIS A 7 -33.71 46.41 -44.65
N ARG A 8 -32.84 45.61 -44.06
CA ARG A 8 -32.08 46.00 -42.86
C ARG A 8 -30.74 46.52 -43.32
N SER A 9 -30.35 47.72 -42.85
CA SER A 9 -29.02 48.25 -43.10
C SER A 9 -28.00 47.33 -42.43
N LEU A 10 -26.98 46.90 -43.19
CA LEU A 10 -25.85 46.14 -42.64
C LEU A 10 -24.98 47.03 -41.72
N GLU A 11 -25.07 48.35 -41.86
CA GLU A 11 -24.31 49.32 -41.05
C GLU A 11 -24.76 49.32 -39.57
N ASP A 12 -26.04 49.05 -39.29
CA ASP A 12 -26.60 49.01 -37.93
C ASP A 12 -26.10 47.82 -37.09
N HIS A 13 -25.41 46.87 -37.72
CA HIS A 13 -24.92 45.63 -37.09
C HIS A 13 -23.39 45.49 -37.13
N LEU A 14 -22.69 46.45 -37.72
CA LEU A 14 -21.23 46.48 -37.73
C LEU A 14 -20.70 47.24 -36.50
N PRO A 15 -19.64 46.75 -35.83
CA PRO A 15 -18.98 47.51 -34.78
C PRO A 15 -18.36 48.79 -35.36
N THR A 16 -18.52 49.90 -34.66
CA THR A 16 -18.06 51.23 -35.09
C THR A 16 -16.53 51.37 -35.13
N SER A 17 -15.76 50.44 -34.55
CA SER A 17 -14.30 50.35 -34.69
C SER A 17 -13.81 48.91 -34.61
N SER A 18 -12.58 48.63 -35.04
CA SER A 18 -11.96 47.29 -34.96
C SER A 18 -11.76 46.77 -33.54
N SER A 19 -11.87 47.64 -32.52
CA SER A 19 -11.78 47.27 -31.11
C SER A 19 -13.13 47.22 -30.38
N SER A 20 -14.24 47.61 -31.03
CA SER A 20 -15.56 47.59 -30.40
C SER A 20 -16.30 46.27 -30.66
N THR A 21 -17.02 45.79 -29.65
CA THR A 21 -17.85 44.59 -29.76
C THR A 21 -19.11 44.89 -30.56
N ALA A 22 -19.52 43.96 -31.42
CA ALA A 22 -20.72 44.12 -32.24
C ALA A 22 -21.97 44.34 -31.36
N PRO A 23 -22.87 45.28 -31.74
CA PRO A 23 -24.06 45.58 -30.95
C PRO A 23 -25.00 44.35 -30.86
N VAL A 24 -25.22 43.87 -29.63
CA VAL A 24 -26.11 42.72 -29.35
C VAL A 24 -27.57 43.19 -29.42
N SER A 25 -28.31 42.73 -30.43
CA SER A 25 -29.73 43.10 -30.67
C SER A 25 -30.74 42.62 -29.62
N ARG A 26 -30.28 41.98 -28.55
CA ARG A 26 -31.12 41.34 -27.55
C ARG A 26 -30.76 41.88 -26.16
N ASN A 27 -31.67 42.69 -25.61
CA ASN A 27 -31.51 43.25 -24.27
C ASN A 27 -31.65 42.12 -23.23
N LEU A 28 -30.61 41.91 -22.40
CA LEU A 28 -30.51 40.80 -21.44
C LEU A 28 -31.04 41.16 -20.05
N ASP A 29 -31.56 42.37 -19.85
CA ASP A 29 -32.06 42.83 -18.56
C ASP A 29 -33.27 41.98 -18.06
N PRO A 30 -33.13 41.23 -16.95
CA PRO A 30 -34.19 40.41 -16.40
C PRO A 30 -35.44 41.21 -15.99
N ALA A 31 -35.30 42.50 -15.67
CA ALA A 31 -36.40 43.37 -15.26
C ALA A 31 -37.39 43.66 -16.40
N LEU A 32 -36.92 43.62 -17.65
CA LEU A 32 -37.74 43.88 -18.85
C LEU A 32 -38.47 42.62 -19.36
N HIS A 33 -38.25 41.45 -18.74
CA HIS A 33 -38.85 40.17 -19.14
C HIS A 33 -39.48 39.39 -17.96
N PRO A 34 -40.52 39.94 -17.29
CA PRO A 34 -41.13 39.33 -16.09
C PRO A 34 -41.72 37.93 -16.33
N PHE A 35 -42.12 37.60 -17.56
CA PHE A 35 -42.68 36.29 -17.93
C PHE A 35 -41.65 35.30 -18.51
N ALA A 36 -40.35 35.65 -18.57
CA ALA A 36 -39.32 34.77 -19.14
C ALA A 36 -39.28 33.42 -18.43
N ARG A 37 -39.32 33.44 -17.09
CA ARG A 37 -39.28 32.24 -16.25
C ARG A 37 -40.50 31.33 -16.47
N SER A 38 -41.70 31.89 -16.62
CA SER A 38 -42.93 31.12 -16.89
C SER A 38 -42.94 30.50 -18.29
N ARG A 39 -42.47 31.24 -19.30
CA ARG A 39 -42.29 30.71 -20.68
C ARG A 39 -41.25 29.60 -20.71
N GLU A 40 -40.14 29.77 -19.99
CA GLU A 40 -39.09 28.77 -19.86
C GLU A 40 -39.60 27.49 -19.18
N TYR A 41 -40.39 27.62 -18.11
CA TYR A 41 -41.07 26.49 -17.47
C TYR A 41 -41.98 25.72 -18.43
N THR A 42 -42.81 26.44 -19.20
CA THR A 42 -43.73 25.82 -20.16
C THR A 42 -42.96 25.06 -21.26
N ARG A 43 -41.83 25.62 -21.71
CA ARG A 43 -40.91 24.94 -22.64
C ARG A 43 -40.28 23.71 -22.02
N ALA A 44 -39.91 23.74 -20.74
CA ALA A 44 -39.36 22.59 -20.03
C ALA A 44 -40.39 21.45 -19.89
N VAL A 45 -41.63 21.77 -19.50
CA VAL A 45 -42.73 20.78 -19.46
C VAL A 45 -42.98 20.18 -20.86
N THR A 46 -42.98 21.02 -21.90
CA THR A 46 -43.12 20.56 -23.28
C THR A 46 -41.95 19.67 -23.70
N ALA A 47 -40.72 20.03 -23.34
CA ALA A 47 -39.52 19.24 -23.61
C ALA A 47 -39.59 17.85 -22.95
N ALA A 48 -40.00 17.78 -21.67
CA ALA A 48 -40.18 16.52 -20.97
C ALA A 48 -41.28 15.64 -21.60
N LYS A 49 -42.40 16.24 -22.05
CA LYS A 49 -43.46 15.52 -22.78
C LYS A 49 -42.95 15.00 -24.14
N LEU A 50 -42.22 15.83 -24.89
CA LEU A 50 -41.66 15.44 -26.19
C LEU A 50 -40.67 14.29 -26.05
N ASP A 51 -39.79 14.32 -25.04
CA ASP A 51 -38.86 13.22 -24.77
C ASP A 51 -39.59 11.89 -24.53
N ARG A 52 -40.71 11.92 -23.78
CA ARG A 52 -41.54 10.73 -23.55
C ARG A 52 -42.34 10.30 -24.77
N MET A 53 -42.85 11.24 -25.56
CA MET A 53 -43.60 10.95 -26.78
C MET A 53 -42.72 10.28 -27.84
N PHE A 54 -41.45 10.69 -27.95
CA PHE A 54 -40.49 10.11 -28.89
C PHE A 54 -39.73 8.89 -28.35
N ALA A 55 -39.99 8.47 -27.11
CA ALA A 55 -39.33 7.32 -26.51
C ALA A 55 -39.76 6.00 -27.19
N LYS A 56 -39.00 5.58 -28.20
CA LYS A 56 -39.15 4.30 -28.90
C LYS A 56 -37.82 3.52 -28.79
N PRO A 57 -37.62 2.79 -27.68
CA PRO A 57 -36.34 2.16 -27.38
C PRO A 57 -36.07 0.91 -28.20
N PHE A 58 -37.09 0.16 -28.63
CA PHE A 58 -36.89 -1.07 -29.41
C PHE A 58 -36.40 -0.76 -30.83
N VAL A 59 -35.34 -1.45 -31.27
CA VAL A 59 -34.74 -1.30 -32.61
C VAL A 59 -35.04 -2.53 -33.46
N ALA A 60 -34.58 -3.71 -33.03
CA ALA A 60 -34.71 -4.95 -33.78
C ALA A 60 -34.70 -6.19 -32.87
N SER A 61 -35.17 -7.33 -33.40
CA SER A 61 -35.05 -8.66 -32.81
C SER A 61 -34.26 -9.54 -33.77
N LEU A 62 -33.14 -10.08 -33.32
CA LEU A 62 -32.31 -11.03 -34.03
C LEU A 62 -32.75 -12.43 -33.62
N GLU A 63 -33.37 -13.13 -34.56
CA GLU A 63 -33.92 -14.47 -34.34
C GLU A 63 -32.94 -15.54 -34.82
N GLY A 64 -32.96 -16.70 -34.15
CA GLY A 64 -32.51 -17.93 -34.77
C GLY A 64 -31.90 -18.98 -33.84
N HIS A 65 -31.60 -18.66 -32.57
CA HIS A 65 -31.34 -19.72 -31.59
C HIS A 65 -32.61 -20.56 -31.39
N ALA A 66 -32.48 -21.85 -31.09
CA ALA A 66 -33.63 -22.70 -30.81
C ALA A 66 -34.09 -22.64 -29.34
N ASP A 67 -33.16 -22.33 -28.43
CA ASP A 67 -33.41 -22.20 -27.00
C ASP A 67 -32.94 -20.83 -26.44
N GLY A 68 -33.25 -20.55 -25.18
CA GLY A 68 -32.94 -19.30 -24.48
C GLY A 68 -31.46 -18.90 -24.50
N ILE A 69 -31.19 -17.58 -24.51
CA ILE A 69 -29.84 -17.03 -24.60
C ILE A 69 -29.27 -16.76 -23.21
N TYR A 70 -28.32 -17.59 -22.77
CA TYR A 70 -27.77 -17.55 -21.40
C TYR A 70 -26.49 -16.73 -21.27
N SER A 71 -25.72 -16.56 -22.35
CA SER A 71 -24.47 -15.79 -22.33
C SER A 71 -24.37 -14.84 -23.52
N LEU A 72 -23.84 -13.65 -23.27
CA LEU A 72 -23.57 -12.61 -24.27
C LEU A 72 -22.23 -11.94 -24.00
N THR A 73 -21.51 -11.62 -25.07
CA THR A 73 -20.23 -10.91 -24.99
C THR A 73 -19.99 -10.03 -26.22
N LYS A 74 -19.30 -8.92 -26.04
CA LYS A 74 -18.94 -7.97 -27.11
C LYS A 74 -17.49 -8.12 -27.50
N ASP A 75 -17.18 -7.86 -28.76
CA ASP A 75 -15.80 -7.88 -29.23
C ASP A 75 -15.05 -6.59 -28.84
N GLU A 76 -14.26 -6.68 -27.78
CA GLU A 76 -13.49 -5.56 -27.23
C GLU A 76 -12.25 -5.19 -28.07
N SER A 77 -11.90 -5.97 -29.11
CA SER A 77 -10.71 -5.75 -29.95
C SER A 77 -10.86 -4.68 -31.04
N GLY A 78 -12.02 -4.04 -31.16
CA GLY A 78 -12.25 -2.92 -32.08
C GLY A 78 -13.44 -3.08 -33.04
N ALA A 79 -14.10 -4.25 -33.06
CA ALA A 79 -15.33 -4.46 -33.82
C ALA A 79 -16.55 -3.96 -33.04
N LEU A 80 -16.86 -2.66 -33.13
CA LEU A 80 -17.93 -2.01 -32.36
C LEU A 80 -19.32 -2.67 -32.51
N GLY A 81 -19.59 -3.33 -33.64
CA GLY A 81 -20.87 -3.97 -33.95
C GLY A 81 -20.90 -5.49 -33.80
N ARG A 82 -19.84 -6.14 -33.29
CA ARG A 82 -19.76 -7.61 -33.23
C ARG A 82 -20.06 -8.13 -31.83
N VAL A 83 -20.98 -9.10 -31.73
CA VAL A 83 -21.43 -9.69 -30.46
C VAL A 83 -21.56 -11.19 -30.60
N ALA A 84 -21.13 -11.95 -29.59
CA ALA A 84 -21.34 -13.39 -29.53
C ALA A 84 -22.39 -13.76 -28.48
N SER A 85 -23.08 -14.87 -28.73
CA SER A 85 -24.18 -15.37 -27.91
C SER A 85 -24.12 -16.90 -27.80
N GLY A 86 -24.44 -17.42 -26.62
CA GLY A 86 -24.55 -18.85 -26.34
C GLY A 86 -25.96 -19.22 -25.88
N SER A 87 -26.48 -20.33 -26.41
CA SER A 87 -27.82 -20.84 -26.12
C SER A 87 -27.83 -22.11 -25.24
N GLY A 88 -29.01 -22.44 -24.71
CA GLY A 88 -29.28 -23.61 -23.88
C GLY A 88 -29.14 -24.95 -24.60
N ASP A 89 -29.33 -24.95 -25.91
CA ASP A 89 -29.19 -26.10 -26.81
C ASP A 89 -27.72 -26.47 -27.12
N GLY A 90 -26.76 -25.63 -26.72
CA GLY A 90 -25.35 -25.81 -27.02
C GLY A 90 -24.87 -25.06 -28.27
N GLU A 91 -25.71 -24.22 -28.89
CA GLU A 91 -25.34 -23.40 -30.05
C GLU A 91 -24.59 -22.11 -29.65
N VAL A 92 -23.58 -21.76 -30.44
CA VAL A 92 -22.86 -20.48 -30.33
C VAL A 92 -23.01 -19.69 -31.63
N ARG A 93 -23.38 -18.41 -31.53
CA ARG A 93 -23.54 -17.50 -32.68
C ARG A 93 -22.80 -16.19 -32.47
N VAL A 94 -22.17 -15.70 -33.52
CA VAL A 94 -21.59 -14.36 -33.65
C VAL A 94 -22.45 -13.54 -34.60
N TRP A 95 -22.88 -12.38 -34.13
CA TRP A 95 -23.77 -11.45 -34.81
C TRP A 95 -23.00 -10.20 -35.24
N ASP A 96 -23.41 -9.65 -36.38
CA ASP A 96 -23.12 -8.28 -36.74
C ASP A 96 -24.38 -7.44 -36.53
N LEU A 97 -24.29 -6.46 -35.62
CA LEU A 97 -25.37 -5.57 -35.27
C LEU A 97 -25.67 -4.55 -36.38
N GLY A 98 -24.67 -4.21 -37.20
CA GLY A 98 -24.84 -3.29 -38.33
C GLY A 98 -25.71 -3.90 -39.41
N GLY A 99 -25.35 -5.10 -39.86
CA GLY A 99 -26.12 -5.88 -40.84
C GLY A 99 -27.29 -6.67 -40.27
N GLN A 100 -27.52 -6.66 -38.95
CA GLN A 100 -28.58 -7.42 -38.26
C GLN A 100 -28.64 -8.90 -38.67
N ARG A 101 -27.47 -9.51 -38.90
CA ARG A 101 -27.33 -10.87 -39.41
C ARG A 101 -26.32 -11.68 -38.62
N THR A 102 -26.46 -13.00 -38.65
CA THR A 102 -25.46 -13.90 -38.09
C THR A 102 -24.24 -13.93 -39.01
N VAL A 103 -23.06 -13.63 -38.46
CA VAL A 103 -21.78 -13.73 -39.17
C VAL A 103 -21.27 -15.16 -39.13
N TRP A 104 -21.36 -15.82 -37.99
CA TRP A 104 -20.83 -17.17 -37.79
C TRP A 104 -21.66 -17.92 -36.74
N ASN A 105 -21.88 -19.22 -36.93
CA ASN A 105 -22.62 -20.06 -35.98
C ASN A 105 -22.11 -21.50 -35.95
N VAL A 106 -22.34 -22.18 -34.83
CA VAL A 106 -22.05 -23.60 -34.61
C VAL A 106 -23.16 -24.23 -33.78
N GLU A 107 -23.97 -25.08 -34.41
CA GLU A 107 -25.15 -25.72 -33.80
C GLU A 107 -24.81 -26.71 -32.68
N ASN A 108 -23.70 -27.46 -32.80
CA ASN A 108 -23.29 -28.48 -31.82
C ASN A 108 -21.99 -28.07 -31.11
N ALA A 109 -21.90 -26.82 -30.66
CA ALA A 109 -20.67 -26.35 -30.02
C ALA A 109 -20.45 -27.09 -28.69
N HIS A 110 -21.49 -27.32 -27.90
CA HIS A 110 -21.45 -28.09 -26.64
C HIS A 110 -22.57 -29.14 -26.59
N ARG A 111 -22.38 -30.22 -25.81
CA ARG A 111 -23.43 -31.25 -25.59
C ARG A 111 -24.53 -30.81 -24.61
N GLY A 112 -24.41 -29.60 -24.05
CA GLY A 112 -25.39 -29.00 -23.16
C GLY A 112 -25.25 -27.48 -23.15
N MET A 113 -25.95 -26.82 -22.22
CA MET A 113 -26.04 -25.36 -22.15
C MET A 113 -24.68 -24.66 -22.17
N VAL A 114 -24.55 -23.67 -23.05
CA VAL A 114 -23.41 -22.75 -23.09
C VAL A 114 -23.55 -21.76 -21.94
N LYS A 115 -22.63 -21.84 -20.98
CA LYS A 115 -22.66 -21.02 -19.76
C LYS A 115 -21.89 -19.72 -19.90
N GLY A 116 -20.91 -19.68 -20.80
CA GLY A 116 -20.07 -18.51 -21.00
C GLY A 116 -19.50 -18.44 -22.41
N VAL A 117 -19.38 -17.23 -22.93
CA VAL A 117 -18.72 -16.94 -24.22
C VAL A 117 -17.80 -15.73 -24.03
N ALA A 118 -16.60 -15.76 -24.61
CA ALA A 118 -15.65 -14.65 -24.59
C ALA A 118 -14.91 -14.54 -25.92
N PHE A 119 -14.64 -13.32 -26.39
CA PHE A 119 -13.71 -13.13 -27.50
C PHE A 119 -12.27 -13.28 -27.02
N SER A 120 -11.41 -13.85 -27.87
CA SER A 120 -9.98 -13.98 -27.65
C SER A 120 -9.25 -12.78 -28.24
N HIS A 121 -8.12 -12.38 -27.65
CA HIS A 121 -7.31 -11.25 -28.13
C HIS A 121 -5.86 -11.73 -28.34
N PRO A 122 -5.40 -11.92 -29.59
CA PRO A 122 -4.01 -12.29 -29.84
C PRO A 122 -3.06 -11.11 -29.56
N MET A 123 -1.81 -11.40 -29.21
CA MET A 123 -0.80 -10.38 -28.91
C MET A 123 -0.61 -9.41 -30.09
N VAL A 124 -0.41 -8.13 -29.77
CA VAL A 124 0.01 -7.10 -30.73
C VAL A 124 1.31 -7.57 -31.41
N GLY A 125 1.21 -8.04 -32.66
CA GLY A 125 2.30 -8.65 -33.43
C GLY A 125 1.93 -9.89 -34.22
N GLU A 126 0.80 -10.55 -33.93
CA GLU A 126 0.33 -11.73 -34.68
C GLU A 126 -0.54 -11.42 -35.90
N GLU A 127 -1.08 -10.20 -36.05
CA GLU A 127 -1.90 -9.84 -37.23
C GLU A 127 -1.11 -9.83 -38.57
N GLY A 128 0.20 -10.02 -38.54
CA GLY A 128 1.03 -10.26 -39.73
C GLY A 128 1.31 -11.72 -40.06
N ARG A 129 0.82 -12.68 -39.28
CA ARG A 129 1.19 -14.11 -39.39
C ARG A 129 0.07 -14.95 -39.98
N VAL A 130 -0.30 -14.64 -41.23
CA VAL A 130 -1.09 -15.56 -42.05
C VAL A 130 -0.14 -16.65 -42.56
N GLU A 131 -0.10 -17.81 -41.88
CA GLU A 131 0.47 -19.01 -42.47
C GLU A 131 -0.41 -19.44 -43.64
N LYS A 132 -0.01 -19.04 -44.86
CA LYS A 132 -0.55 -19.63 -46.08
C LYS A 132 -0.04 -21.07 -46.14
N LYS A 133 -0.92 -22.07 -46.03
CA LYS A 133 -0.56 -23.46 -46.35
C LYS A 133 -0.14 -23.49 -47.82
N VAL A 134 1.14 -23.73 -48.08
CA VAL A 134 1.66 -24.07 -49.41
C VAL A 134 2.29 -25.45 -49.33
N GLY A 135 1.97 -26.26 -50.34
CA GLY A 135 2.32 -27.67 -50.43
C GLY A 135 3.82 -27.96 -50.41
N ALA A 136 4.11 -29.23 -50.18
CA ALA A 136 5.44 -29.79 -50.04
C ALA A 136 6.37 -29.43 -51.21
N GLY A 137 7.51 -28.82 -50.88
CA GLY A 137 8.65 -28.67 -51.77
C GLY A 137 9.15 -27.24 -51.88
N GLU A 138 10.17 -26.90 -51.08
CA GLU A 138 11.42 -26.21 -51.49
C GLU A 138 12.12 -25.53 -50.30
N ARG A 139 13.45 -25.61 -50.30
CA ARG A 139 14.35 -25.19 -49.23
C ARG A 139 14.74 -23.72 -49.40
N GLY A 140 14.60 -22.97 -48.29
CA GLY A 140 15.57 -21.98 -47.82
C GLY A 140 15.50 -20.57 -48.41
N VAL A 141 14.96 -19.60 -47.66
CA VAL A 141 15.35 -18.18 -47.76
C VAL A 141 15.35 -17.51 -46.38
N LYS A 142 16.36 -16.66 -46.17
CA LYS A 142 16.72 -15.92 -44.95
C LYS A 142 15.63 -14.96 -44.47
N ARG A 143 15.43 -14.92 -43.15
CA ARG A 143 14.57 -13.99 -42.40
C ARG A 143 15.23 -12.60 -42.34
N LYS A 144 14.54 -11.54 -42.77
CA LYS A 144 14.94 -10.14 -42.52
C LYS A 144 14.16 -9.60 -41.31
N ARG A 145 14.85 -9.06 -40.31
CA ARG A 145 14.26 -8.26 -39.22
C ARG A 145 13.91 -6.88 -39.79
N ALA A 146 12.72 -6.36 -39.49
CA ALA A 146 12.37 -4.97 -39.72
C ALA A 146 12.65 -4.17 -38.44
N ASP A 147 13.46 -3.12 -38.56
CA ASP A 147 13.84 -2.22 -37.47
C ASP A 147 12.65 -1.33 -37.04
N LEU A 148 12.31 -1.38 -35.75
CA LEU A 148 11.33 -0.50 -35.12
C LEU A 148 12.01 0.82 -34.72
N GLY A 149 12.00 1.79 -35.63
CA GLY A 149 12.43 3.17 -35.37
C GLY A 149 11.26 4.05 -34.93
N TYR A 150 11.27 4.50 -33.67
CA TYR A 150 10.41 5.56 -33.15
C TYR A 150 10.89 6.91 -33.73
N LYS A 151 10.13 7.51 -34.65
CA LYS A 151 10.34 8.91 -35.08
C LYS A 151 9.09 9.71 -34.80
N GLY A 152 9.17 10.57 -33.79
CA GLY A 152 8.22 11.66 -33.59
C GLY A 152 8.27 12.62 -34.77
N LYS A 153 7.09 13.08 -35.20
CA LYS A 153 6.97 14.27 -36.05
C LYS A 153 5.94 15.21 -35.44
N GLY A 154 6.45 16.34 -34.96
CA GLY A 154 5.68 17.55 -34.80
C GLY A 154 5.35 18.17 -36.16
N ARG A 155 4.12 18.67 -36.24
CA ARG A 155 3.56 19.78 -37.00
C ARG A 155 4.52 20.57 -37.93
N ALA A 156 4.27 20.56 -39.24
CA ALA A 156 4.27 21.72 -40.16
C ALA A 156 4.06 21.27 -41.62
N GLY A 157 3.28 22.04 -42.39
CA GLY A 157 3.35 22.09 -43.86
C GLY A 157 2.26 21.31 -44.61
N LEU A 158 1.14 22.00 -44.90
CA LEU A 158 0.22 21.72 -46.01
C LEU A 158 0.72 22.49 -47.24
N GLU A 159 0.63 21.88 -48.42
CA GLU A 159 0.48 22.41 -49.79
C GLU A 159 1.01 21.30 -50.72
N ASP A 160 0.12 20.60 -51.42
CA ASP A 160 -0.47 20.88 -52.74
C ASP A 160 0.17 19.90 -53.73
N ASP A 161 -0.66 19.06 -54.35
CA ASP A 161 -0.67 18.83 -55.80
C ASP A 161 -1.75 17.78 -56.12
N LEU A 162 -2.80 18.29 -56.76
CA LEU A 162 -3.85 17.56 -57.46
C LEU A 162 -3.29 17.11 -58.81
N GLU A 163 -3.40 15.83 -59.15
CA GLU A 163 -3.57 15.41 -60.55
C GLU A 163 -4.56 14.23 -60.60
N ASP A 164 -5.58 14.43 -61.42
CA ASP A 164 -6.70 13.54 -61.72
C ASP A 164 -6.25 12.34 -62.56
N GLU A 165 -6.86 11.17 -62.35
CA GLU A 165 -7.18 10.25 -63.45
C GLU A 165 -8.32 9.31 -63.05
N GLU A 166 -9.42 9.42 -63.80
CA GLU A 166 -10.66 8.63 -63.70
C GLU A 166 -10.43 7.14 -63.95
N TYR A 167 -11.04 6.28 -63.12
CA TYR A 167 -11.44 4.94 -63.55
C TYR A 167 -12.85 4.63 -63.05
N GLU A 168 -13.68 4.22 -64.02
CA GLU A 168 -15.08 3.88 -63.93
C GLU A 168 -15.41 2.73 -62.97
N GLU A 169 -16.67 2.75 -62.55
CA GLU A 169 -17.34 1.89 -61.59
C GLU A 169 -17.18 0.38 -61.86
N GLY A 170 -16.62 -0.31 -60.87
CA GLY A 170 -16.84 -1.74 -60.63
C GLY A 170 -17.30 -1.93 -59.19
N VAL A 171 -18.62 -1.97 -58.97
CA VAL A 171 -19.24 -2.25 -57.68
C VAL A 171 -18.79 -3.62 -57.15
N GLN A 172 -17.93 -3.60 -56.14
CA GLN A 172 -17.83 -4.62 -55.08
C GLN A 172 -17.18 -3.97 -53.84
N GLU A 173 -17.97 -3.18 -53.09
CA GLU A 173 -17.64 -2.84 -51.70
C GLU A 173 -17.65 -4.14 -50.86
N LEU A 174 -16.53 -4.85 -50.88
CA LEU A 174 -16.22 -5.93 -49.94
C LEU A 174 -15.89 -5.31 -48.58
N ASP A 175 -16.95 -5.07 -47.81
CA ASP A 175 -17.08 -5.06 -46.35
C ASP A 175 -15.77 -4.95 -45.54
N GLN A 176 -15.14 -3.76 -45.54
CA GLN A 176 -13.96 -3.43 -44.73
C GLN A 176 -14.19 -3.58 -43.21
N THR A 177 -15.44 -3.77 -42.76
CA THR A 177 -15.76 -4.07 -41.35
C THR A 177 -15.33 -5.48 -40.91
N GLN A 178 -15.00 -6.39 -41.85
CA GLN A 178 -14.46 -7.70 -41.51
C GLN A 178 -12.99 -7.67 -41.01
N ALA A 179 -12.25 -6.59 -41.30
CA ALA A 179 -10.81 -6.52 -41.03
C ALA A 179 -10.44 -6.05 -39.62
N ARG A 180 -11.35 -5.41 -38.87
CA ARG A 180 -11.09 -4.93 -37.50
C ARG A 180 -11.96 -5.70 -36.52
N GLY A 181 -11.39 -6.67 -35.82
CA GLY A 181 -12.08 -7.50 -34.82
C GLY A 181 -11.39 -8.83 -34.58
N SER A 182 -11.69 -9.47 -33.45
CA SER A 182 -11.10 -10.74 -33.10
C SER A 182 -11.51 -11.81 -34.11
N SER A 183 -10.55 -12.64 -34.49
CA SER A 183 -10.80 -13.83 -35.32
C SER A 183 -11.25 -15.03 -34.52
N ARG A 184 -11.18 -14.98 -33.18
CA ARG A 184 -11.35 -16.14 -32.30
C ARG A 184 -12.38 -15.91 -31.20
N VAL A 185 -13.15 -16.96 -30.90
CA VAL A 185 -14.13 -16.95 -29.81
C VAL A 185 -14.00 -18.21 -28.95
N LEU A 186 -14.05 -18.03 -27.64
CA LEU A 186 -14.07 -19.07 -26.63
C LEU A 186 -15.51 -19.31 -26.15
N SER A 187 -15.88 -20.58 -26.00
CA SER A 187 -17.16 -20.99 -25.39
C SER A 187 -16.92 -22.00 -24.28
N CYS A 188 -17.62 -21.87 -23.15
CA CYS A 188 -17.61 -22.84 -22.06
C CYS A 188 -19.02 -23.39 -21.81
N GLY A 189 -19.09 -24.69 -21.48
CA GLY A 189 -20.35 -25.41 -21.34
C GLY A 189 -20.43 -26.29 -20.10
N ALA A 190 -21.66 -26.71 -19.80
CA ALA A 190 -21.95 -27.70 -18.77
C ALA A 190 -21.33 -29.08 -19.06
N ASP A 191 -20.88 -29.31 -20.29
CA ASP A 191 -20.22 -30.54 -20.75
C ASP A 191 -18.74 -30.67 -20.32
N LYS A 192 -18.28 -29.81 -19.40
CA LYS A 192 -16.92 -29.78 -18.83
C LYS A 192 -15.83 -29.40 -19.84
N THR A 193 -16.21 -28.79 -20.95
CA THR A 193 -15.25 -28.35 -21.98
C THR A 193 -15.29 -26.84 -22.18
N VAL A 194 -14.12 -26.28 -22.48
CA VAL A 194 -13.97 -24.98 -23.13
C VAL A 194 -13.47 -25.22 -24.55
N LYS A 195 -14.04 -24.54 -25.53
CA LYS A 195 -13.66 -24.68 -26.94
C LYS A 195 -13.28 -23.33 -27.53
N LEU A 196 -12.15 -23.31 -28.23
CA LEU A 196 -11.67 -22.16 -28.99
C LEU A 196 -12.06 -22.35 -30.46
N TRP A 197 -12.69 -21.34 -31.04
CA TRP A 197 -13.21 -21.39 -32.41
C TRP A 197 -12.63 -20.28 -33.28
N ASP A 198 -12.45 -20.57 -34.56
CA ASP A 198 -12.13 -19.58 -35.58
C ASP A 198 -13.41 -19.09 -36.29
N ILE A 199 -13.67 -17.79 -36.19
CA ILE A 199 -14.83 -17.13 -36.79
C ILE A 199 -14.71 -17.10 -38.33
N LYS A 200 -13.48 -17.10 -38.86
CA LYS A 200 -13.23 -17.16 -40.32
C LYS A 200 -13.30 -18.60 -40.86
N GLY A 201 -13.38 -19.59 -39.98
CA GLY A 201 -13.41 -21.00 -40.32
C GLY A 201 -14.79 -21.51 -40.81
N ALA A 202 -14.93 -22.83 -40.86
CA ALA A 202 -16.18 -23.49 -41.20
C ALA A 202 -17.32 -23.13 -40.22
N LYS A 203 -18.56 -23.06 -40.75
CA LYS A 203 -19.79 -22.74 -40.01
C LYS A 203 -20.72 -23.96 -39.92
N GLY A 204 -21.71 -23.89 -39.04
CA GLY A 204 -22.72 -24.93 -38.84
C GLY A 204 -22.14 -26.21 -38.25
N ARG A 205 -22.70 -27.36 -38.65
CA ARG A 205 -22.33 -28.68 -38.08
C ARG A 205 -20.92 -29.15 -38.40
N ASN A 206 -20.30 -28.61 -39.45
CA ASN A 206 -18.96 -29.00 -39.90
C ASN A 206 -17.84 -28.20 -39.21
N ALA A 207 -18.19 -27.22 -38.36
CA ALA A 207 -17.21 -26.44 -37.61
C ALA A 207 -16.48 -27.32 -36.59
N ARG A 208 -15.14 -27.28 -36.61
CA ARG A 208 -14.29 -27.97 -35.62
C ARG A 208 -13.59 -26.93 -34.75
N PRO A 209 -13.46 -27.15 -33.44
CA PRO A 209 -12.73 -26.25 -32.57
C PRO A 209 -11.24 -26.28 -32.92
N LEU A 210 -10.57 -25.14 -32.82
CA LEU A 210 -9.11 -25.03 -32.92
C LEU A 210 -8.45 -25.79 -31.77
N GLN A 211 -8.97 -25.60 -30.56
CA GLN A 211 -8.48 -26.22 -29.33
C GLN A 211 -9.64 -26.50 -28.38
N THR A 212 -9.52 -27.59 -27.62
CA THR A 212 -10.48 -27.98 -26.59
C THR A 212 -9.75 -28.15 -25.26
N PHE A 213 -10.21 -27.46 -24.22
CA PHE A 213 -9.70 -27.53 -22.86
C PHE A 213 -10.70 -28.31 -22.00
N ASN A 214 -10.22 -29.31 -21.26
CA ASN A 214 -11.09 -30.21 -20.49
C ASN A 214 -10.93 -29.91 -18.99
N GLY A 215 -12.06 -29.69 -18.31
CA GLY A 215 -12.13 -29.50 -16.86
C GLY A 215 -12.62 -30.74 -16.11
N LYS A 216 -12.41 -30.76 -14.79
CA LYS A 216 -12.92 -31.84 -13.90
C LYS A 216 -14.45 -31.78 -13.74
N SER A 217 -15.00 -30.58 -13.70
CA SER A 217 -16.42 -30.26 -13.49
C SER A 217 -16.95 -29.32 -14.58
N GLY A 218 -18.27 -29.15 -14.66
CA GLY A 218 -18.90 -28.27 -15.64
C GLY A 218 -18.55 -26.80 -15.37
N PHE A 219 -18.29 -26.03 -16.43
CA PHE A 219 -17.94 -24.61 -16.30
C PHE A 219 -19.21 -23.75 -16.25
N ASN A 220 -19.24 -22.78 -15.33
CA ASN A 220 -20.36 -21.85 -15.14
C ASN A 220 -20.09 -20.46 -15.72
N SER A 221 -18.83 -20.07 -15.87
CA SER A 221 -18.44 -18.74 -16.32
C SER A 221 -17.06 -18.75 -16.96
N ILE A 222 -16.84 -17.84 -17.90
CA ILE A 222 -15.55 -17.59 -18.55
C ILE A 222 -15.33 -16.08 -18.64
N SER A 223 -14.08 -15.65 -18.43
CA SER A 223 -13.66 -14.27 -18.65
C SER A 223 -12.30 -14.26 -19.31
N HIS A 224 -12.12 -13.42 -20.34
CA HIS A 224 -10.84 -13.28 -21.04
C HIS A 224 -10.09 -12.06 -20.51
N HIS A 225 -8.77 -12.20 -20.36
CA HIS A 225 -7.87 -11.13 -20.01
C HIS A 225 -7.87 -10.05 -21.10
N ARG A 226 -7.50 -8.80 -20.78
CA ARG A 226 -7.67 -7.73 -21.79
C ARG A 226 -6.67 -7.81 -22.96
N TYR A 227 -5.43 -8.18 -22.68
CA TYR A 227 -4.33 -8.10 -23.64
C TYR A 227 -3.69 -9.45 -23.93
N ASP A 228 -3.31 -10.18 -22.89
CA ASP A 228 -2.72 -11.52 -23.03
C ASP A 228 -3.76 -12.59 -23.42
N PRO A 229 -3.35 -13.66 -24.13
CA PRO A 229 -4.20 -14.80 -24.52
C PRO A 229 -4.45 -15.74 -23.34
N VAL A 230 -4.89 -15.17 -22.23
CA VAL A 230 -5.14 -15.82 -20.94
C VAL A 230 -6.62 -15.66 -20.60
N PHE A 231 -7.26 -16.73 -20.13
CA PHE A 231 -8.64 -16.69 -19.70
C PHE A 231 -8.86 -17.42 -18.37
N ALA A 232 -9.84 -16.96 -17.62
CA ALA A 232 -10.24 -17.54 -16.35
C ALA A 232 -11.58 -18.26 -16.51
N THR A 233 -11.70 -19.42 -15.90
CA THR A 233 -12.93 -20.22 -15.87
C THR A 233 -13.37 -20.48 -14.44
N GLY A 234 -14.67 -20.37 -14.17
CA GLY A 234 -15.26 -20.74 -12.89
C GLY A 234 -16.01 -22.06 -12.98
N SER A 235 -15.63 -23.03 -12.15
CA SER A 235 -16.29 -24.33 -11.99
C SER A 235 -16.52 -24.64 -10.50
N THR A 236 -16.01 -25.76 -9.98
CA THR A 236 -15.77 -25.95 -8.53
C THR A 236 -14.58 -25.14 -8.03
N GLU A 237 -13.62 -24.88 -8.92
CA GLU A 237 -12.42 -24.09 -8.65
C GLU A 237 -12.32 -22.97 -9.69
N ILE A 238 -11.42 -22.02 -9.48
CA ILE A 238 -11.11 -20.99 -10.46
C ILE A 238 -9.81 -21.40 -11.14
N GLU A 239 -9.88 -21.70 -12.43
CA GLU A 239 -8.74 -22.14 -13.23
C GLU A 239 -8.36 -21.04 -14.22
N ILE A 240 -7.06 -20.73 -14.30
CA ILE A 240 -6.48 -19.78 -15.25
C ILE A 240 -5.81 -20.58 -16.37
N TRP A 241 -6.16 -20.28 -17.60
CA TRP A 241 -5.75 -21.00 -18.80
C TRP A 241 -5.00 -20.08 -19.75
N ASP A 242 -4.05 -20.66 -20.48
CA ASP A 242 -3.40 -20.07 -21.64
C ASP A 242 -4.03 -20.69 -22.88
N GLU A 243 -4.42 -19.89 -23.87
CA GLU A 243 -5.01 -20.40 -25.10
C GLU A 243 -4.12 -21.43 -25.82
N THR A 244 -2.80 -21.32 -25.66
CA THR A 244 -1.83 -22.20 -26.34
C THR A 244 -1.62 -23.53 -25.62
N LYS A 245 -2.07 -23.68 -24.37
CA LYS A 245 -1.79 -24.83 -23.51
C LYS A 245 -3.03 -25.63 -23.19
N THR A 246 -2.93 -26.95 -23.15
CA THR A 246 -4.07 -27.83 -22.84
C THR A 246 -4.33 -28.01 -21.34
N ALA A 247 -3.42 -27.55 -20.49
CA ALA A 247 -3.51 -27.63 -19.02
C ALA A 247 -3.59 -26.21 -18.41
N PRO A 248 -4.25 -26.04 -17.26
CA PRO A 248 -4.36 -24.73 -16.62
C PRO A 248 -3.00 -24.26 -16.12
N LEU A 249 -2.71 -22.96 -16.26
CA LEU A 249 -1.51 -22.30 -15.74
C LEU A 249 -1.50 -22.29 -14.21
N SER A 250 -2.64 -21.97 -13.61
CA SER A 250 -2.80 -21.89 -12.17
C SER A 250 -4.25 -22.18 -11.77
N THR A 251 -4.42 -22.73 -10.57
CA THR A 251 -5.72 -23.00 -9.97
C THR A 251 -5.81 -22.22 -8.67
N LEU A 252 -6.72 -21.25 -8.61
CA LEU A 252 -6.94 -20.43 -7.43
C LEU A 252 -7.94 -21.16 -6.53
N LYS A 253 -7.50 -21.46 -5.31
CA LYS A 253 -8.34 -22.15 -4.31
C LYS A 253 -9.39 -21.20 -3.74
N PHE A 254 -10.66 -21.56 -3.92
CA PHE A 254 -11.78 -20.95 -3.21
C PHE A 254 -11.82 -21.54 -1.79
N HIS A 255 -11.60 -20.71 -0.76
CA HIS A 255 -11.36 -21.17 0.62
C HIS A 255 -12.65 -21.62 1.34
N SER A 256 -13.16 -22.80 0.96
CA SER A 256 -14.16 -23.58 1.69
C SER A 256 -13.90 -25.09 1.56
N THR A 257 -12.64 -25.52 1.71
CA THR A 257 -12.30 -26.96 1.70
C THR A 257 -11.65 -27.40 3.02
N SER A 258 -12.30 -27.08 4.14
CA SER A 258 -12.25 -27.93 5.33
C SER A 258 -13.45 -28.88 5.42
N ASN A 259 -14.53 -28.67 4.64
CA ASN A 259 -15.69 -29.56 4.57
C ASN A 259 -16.13 -29.79 3.12
N ALA A 260 -15.51 -30.77 2.45
CA ALA A 260 -15.85 -31.20 1.08
C ALA A 260 -17.23 -31.88 0.93
N SER A 261 -18.19 -31.63 1.84
CA SER A 261 -19.48 -32.33 1.90
C SER A 261 -20.67 -31.57 1.32
N MET A 262 -20.49 -30.31 0.86
CA MET A 262 -21.54 -29.56 0.16
C MET A 262 -21.01 -29.07 -1.19
N GLY A 263 -21.72 -29.42 -2.27
CA GLY A 263 -21.34 -29.14 -3.67
C GLY A 263 -21.35 -27.64 -4.02
N GLU A 264 -20.37 -26.90 -3.52
CA GLU A 264 -20.18 -25.48 -3.80
C GLU A 264 -19.59 -25.26 -5.19
N HIS A 265 -20.14 -24.30 -5.94
CA HIS A 265 -19.70 -23.96 -7.29
C HIS A 265 -19.58 -22.45 -7.48
N ILE A 266 -18.58 -22.04 -8.25
CA ILE A 266 -18.38 -20.65 -8.68
C ILE A 266 -19.47 -20.30 -9.70
N ALA A 267 -20.21 -19.23 -9.43
CA ALA A 267 -21.29 -18.75 -10.28
C ALA A 267 -20.74 -17.87 -11.42
N CYS A 268 -19.83 -16.95 -11.12
CA CYS A 268 -19.28 -16.00 -12.09
C CYS A 268 -17.80 -15.70 -11.80
N VAL A 269 -17.03 -15.47 -12.86
CA VAL A 269 -15.65 -14.93 -12.82
C VAL A 269 -15.52 -13.75 -13.76
N ALA A 270 -14.80 -12.71 -13.36
CA ALA A 270 -14.61 -11.50 -14.16
C ALA A 270 -13.22 -10.90 -13.96
N PHE A 271 -12.48 -10.70 -15.05
CA PHE A 271 -11.24 -9.93 -15.03
C PHE A 271 -11.52 -8.44 -14.90
N ASN A 272 -10.67 -7.75 -14.14
CA ASN A 272 -10.61 -6.31 -14.22
C ASN A 272 -9.97 -5.91 -15.55
N LYS A 273 -10.69 -5.10 -16.32
CA LYS A 273 -10.29 -4.69 -17.67
C LYS A 273 -9.22 -3.58 -17.66
N SER A 274 -8.93 -2.97 -16.53
CA SER A 274 -7.92 -1.93 -16.42
C SER A 274 -6.72 -2.39 -15.60
N GLU A 275 -6.96 -3.00 -14.45
CA GLU A 275 -5.93 -3.65 -13.63
C GLU A 275 -5.94 -5.16 -13.89
N THR A 276 -5.28 -5.59 -14.96
CA THR A 276 -5.48 -6.94 -15.49
C THR A 276 -4.95 -8.08 -14.60
N SER A 277 -4.13 -7.75 -13.60
CA SER A 277 -3.68 -8.67 -12.55
C SER A 277 -4.77 -9.03 -11.53
N VAL A 278 -5.94 -8.36 -11.55
CA VAL A 278 -7.01 -8.56 -10.57
C VAL A 278 -8.19 -9.32 -11.19
N LEU A 279 -8.66 -10.33 -10.47
CA LEU A 279 -9.81 -11.16 -10.83
C LEU A 279 -10.85 -11.14 -9.71
N ALA A 280 -12.14 -11.06 -10.06
CA ALA A 280 -13.24 -11.24 -9.12
C ALA A 280 -13.99 -12.55 -9.39
N SER A 281 -14.53 -13.17 -8.34
CA SER A 281 -15.44 -14.31 -8.46
C SER A 281 -16.63 -14.21 -7.52
N SER A 282 -17.76 -14.82 -7.90
CA SER A 282 -18.89 -15.06 -6.99
C SER A 282 -19.14 -16.56 -6.83
N GLY A 283 -19.45 -16.98 -5.59
CA GLY A 283 -19.77 -18.36 -5.25
C GLY A 283 -21.26 -18.62 -5.03
N SER A 284 -21.67 -19.89 -5.05
CA SER A 284 -23.01 -20.33 -4.63
C SER A 284 -23.28 -20.08 -3.14
N ASP A 285 -22.21 -19.95 -2.34
CA ASP A 285 -22.22 -19.60 -0.92
C ASP A 285 -22.57 -18.13 -0.63
N ARG A 286 -22.98 -17.38 -1.67
CA ARG A 286 -23.31 -15.95 -1.66
C ARG A 286 -22.09 -15.04 -1.47
N THR A 287 -20.87 -15.57 -1.61
CA THR A 287 -19.68 -14.75 -1.42
C THR A 287 -19.15 -14.15 -2.70
N VAL A 288 -18.52 -12.99 -2.56
CA VAL A 288 -17.77 -12.28 -3.59
C VAL A 288 -16.33 -12.20 -3.11
N CYS A 289 -15.40 -12.71 -3.92
CA CYS A 289 -13.97 -12.79 -3.62
C CYS A 289 -13.18 -12.03 -4.69
N LEU A 290 -12.11 -11.35 -4.27
CA LEU A 290 -11.11 -10.75 -5.16
C LEU A 290 -9.80 -11.54 -5.07
N TYR A 291 -9.10 -11.69 -6.18
CA TYR A 291 -7.83 -12.39 -6.32
C TYR A 291 -6.81 -11.49 -7.01
N ASP A 292 -5.55 -11.59 -6.57
CA ASP A 292 -4.40 -11.07 -7.32
C ASP A 292 -3.70 -12.26 -8.00
N LEU A 293 -3.62 -12.23 -9.33
CA LEU A 293 -3.00 -13.28 -10.11
C LEU A 293 -1.50 -13.42 -9.83
N ARG A 294 -0.84 -12.34 -9.38
CA ARG A 294 0.60 -12.34 -9.08
C ARG A 294 0.92 -13.11 -7.81
N SER A 295 0.07 -13.02 -6.80
CA SER A 295 0.24 -13.69 -5.52
C SER A 295 -0.44 -15.06 -5.48
N GLY A 296 -1.42 -15.30 -6.36
CA GLY A 296 -2.25 -16.51 -6.35
C GLY A 296 -3.18 -16.61 -5.15
N LYS A 297 -3.32 -15.55 -4.34
CA LYS A 297 -4.11 -15.50 -3.11
C LYS A 297 -5.36 -14.64 -3.28
N ALA A 298 -6.39 -14.96 -2.50
CA ALA A 298 -7.57 -14.11 -2.36
C ALA A 298 -7.21 -12.86 -1.52
N LEU A 299 -7.49 -11.66 -2.05
CA LEU A 299 -7.25 -10.38 -1.40
C LEU A 299 -8.31 -10.06 -0.34
N SER A 300 -9.58 -10.29 -0.67
CA SER A 300 -10.71 -9.90 0.17
C SER A 300 -11.97 -10.69 -0.20
N ARG A 301 -12.85 -10.90 0.79
CA ARG A 301 -14.07 -11.71 0.69
C ARG A 301 -15.22 -11.02 1.42
N VAL A 302 -16.40 -11.05 0.82
CA VAL A 302 -17.65 -10.55 1.43
C VAL A 302 -18.80 -11.49 1.13
N ALA A 303 -19.63 -11.77 2.15
CA ALA A 303 -20.85 -12.55 2.01
C ALA A 303 -22.08 -11.63 1.83
N MET A 304 -22.81 -11.84 0.74
CA MET A 304 -24.03 -11.13 0.43
C MET A 304 -25.25 -11.83 1.03
N GLN A 305 -26.36 -11.10 1.16
CA GLN A 305 -27.62 -11.66 1.66
C GLN A 305 -28.13 -12.81 0.76
N MET A 306 -28.01 -12.64 -0.55
CA MET A 306 -28.37 -13.62 -1.58
C MET A 306 -27.22 -13.79 -2.58
N ARG A 307 -27.32 -14.82 -3.42
CA ARG A 307 -26.29 -15.17 -4.40
C ARG A 307 -26.13 -14.08 -5.46
N ILE A 308 -24.89 -13.83 -5.88
CA ILE A 308 -24.57 -12.93 -6.98
C ILE A 308 -24.48 -13.74 -8.28
N ASN A 309 -25.33 -13.39 -9.25
CA ASN A 309 -25.40 -14.06 -10.54
C ASN A 309 -24.33 -13.60 -11.53
N GLN A 310 -24.00 -12.29 -11.54
CA GLN A 310 -23.00 -11.73 -12.45
C GLN A 310 -22.18 -10.62 -11.78
N LEU A 311 -20.89 -10.57 -12.13
CA LEU A 311 -19.92 -9.58 -11.70
C LEU A 311 -19.32 -8.87 -12.92
N VAL A 312 -19.24 -7.54 -12.88
CA VAL A 312 -18.61 -6.75 -13.95
C VAL A 312 -17.86 -5.55 -13.36
N PHE A 313 -16.59 -5.40 -13.72
CA PHE A 313 -15.79 -4.22 -13.38
C PHE A 313 -16.17 -3.03 -14.26
N ASN A 314 -16.12 -1.83 -13.69
CA ASN A 314 -16.29 -0.60 -14.45
C ASN A 314 -15.08 -0.40 -15.39
N PRO A 315 -15.30 -0.23 -16.71
CA PRO A 315 -14.21 -0.16 -17.69
C PRO A 315 -13.37 1.12 -17.59
N LEU A 316 -13.89 2.21 -16.99
CA LEU A 316 -13.15 3.47 -16.81
C LEU A 316 -12.69 3.71 -15.38
N GLN A 317 -13.42 3.18 -14.39
CA GLN A 317 -13.06 3.28 -12.98
C GLN A 317 -12.65 1.90 -12.47
N PRO A 318 -11.35 1.54 -12.55
CA PRO A 318 -10.86 0.22 -12.17
C PRO A 318 -11.34 -0.28 -10.80
N PRO A 319 -11.47 0.56 -9.74
CA PRO A 319 -11.86 0.06 -8.44
C PRO A 319 -13.35 -0.26 -8.29
N VAL A 320 -14.22 0.13 -9.23
CA VAL A 320 -15.66 -0.04 -9.06
C VAL A 320 -16.10 -1.39 -9.63
N LEU A 321 -16.62 -2.26 -8.76
CA LEU A 321 -17.21 -3.55 -9.10
C LEU A 321 -18.74 -3.49 -9.03
N LEU A 322 -19.44 -3.97 -10.06
CA LEU A 322 -20.90 -4.10 -10.10
C LEU A 322 -21.32 -5.56 -9.91
N CYS A 323 -22.27 -5.79 -9.01
CA CYS A 323 -22.79 -7.12 -8.68
C CYS A 323 -24.31 -7.17 -8.91
N ALA A 324 -24.78 -8.16 -9.67
CA ALA A 324 -26.20 -8.47 -9.86
C ALA A 324 -26.65 -9.56 -8.86
N SER A 325 -27.60 -9.25 -7.99
CA SER A 325 -28.04 -10.15 -6.91
C SER A 325 -29.40 -10.78 -7.17
N GLU A 326 -29.59 -11.98 -6.63
CA GLU A 326 -30.90 -12.65 -6.58
C GLU A 326 -31.92 -11.93 -5.69
N ASP A 327 -31.49 -11.01 -4.81
CA ASP A 327 -32.38 -10.20 -3.94
C ASP A 327 -33.15 -9.06 -4.65
N HIS A 328 -33.13 -9.06 -5.99
CA HIS A 328 -33.78 -8.08 -6.87
C HIS A 328 -33.06 -6.72 -6.96
N ASN A 329 -31.89 -6.55 -6.34
CA ASN A 329 -31.10 -5.33 -6.40
C ASN A 329 -29.76 -5.54 -7.12
N LEU A 330 -29.13 -4.41 -7.45
CA LEU A 330 -27.72 -4.39 -7.83
C LEU A 330 -26.92 -3.61 -6.81
N TYR A 331 -25.65 -3.96 -6.70
CA TYR A 331 -24.71 -3.38 -5.75
C TYR A 331 -23.46 -2.93 -6.47
N THR A 332 -22.96 -1.74 -6.13
CA THR A 332 -21.59 -1.37 -6.47
C THR A 332 -20.71 -1.44 -5.25
N PHE A 333 -19.49 -1.92 -5.44
CA PHE A 333 -18.43 -2.01 -4.44
C PHE A 333 -17.21 -1.24 -4.91
N ASP A 334 -16.44 -0.72 -3.96
CA ASP A 334 -15.05 -0.34 -4.20
C ASP A 334 -14.19 -1.57 -3.88
N MET A 335 -13.36 -2.01 -4.82
CA MET A 335 -12.47 -3.16 -4.64
C MET A 335 -11.48 -2.98 -3.49
N ARG A 336 -11.17 -1.73 -3.12
CA ARG A 336 -10.29 -1.40 -1.99
C ARG A 336 -11.00 -1.53 -0.65
N ASN A 337 -12.33 -1.44 -0.65
CA ASN A 337 -13.16 -1.56 0.54
C ASN A 337 -14.47 -2.30 0.22
N LEU A 338 -14.41 -3.63 0.22
CA LEU A 338 -15.58 -4.47 0.02
C LEU A 338 -16.52 -4.51 1.23
N SER A 339 -16.08 -4.06 2.41
CA SER A 339 -16.86 -4.15 3.66
C SER A 339 -18.15 -3.32 3.67
N THR A 340 -18.33 -2.41 2.70
CA THR A 340 -19.53 -1.58 2.56
C THR A 340 -19.87 -1.39 1.08
N THR A 341 -21.15 -1.54 0.72
CA THR A 341 -21.62 -1.22 -0.64
C THR A 341 -21.58 0.29 -0.86
N THR A 342 -21.03 0.76 -1.98
CA THR A 342 -21.02 2.19 -2.33
C THR A 342 -22.43 2.69 -2.67
N GLN A 343 -23.19 1.92 -3.44
CA GLN A 343 -24.57 2.23 -3.80
C GLN A 343 -25.40 0.95 -3.99
N VAL A 344 -26.68 1.03 -3.60
CA VAL A 344 -27.70 -0.01 -3.84
C VAL A 344 -28.67 0.51 -4.88
N TYR A 345 -28.84 -0.23 -5.96
CA TYR A 345 -29.73 0.09 -7.07
C TYR A 345 -31.01 -0.73 -6.96
N LYS A 346 -32.12 -0.03 -6.74
CA LYS A 346 -33.44 -0.61 -6.54
C LYS A 346 -34.30 -0.33 -7.77
N GLY A 347 -35.03 -1.35 -8.19
CA GLY A 347 -36.00 -1.18 -9.26
C GLY A 347 -36.69 -2.49 -9.64
N HIS A 348 -35.91 -3.56 -9.79
CA HIS A 348 -36.44 -4.85 -10.18
C HIS A 348 -37.34 -5.46 -9.11
N VAL A 349 -38.28 -6.28 -9.59
CA VAL A 349 -39.24 -7.01 -8.76
C VAL A 349 -38.84 -8.47 -8.58
N GLY A 350 -38.02 -9.01 -9.49
CA GLY A 350 -37.47 -10.36 -9.44
C GLY A 350 -35.94 -10.37 -9.49
N ALA A 351 -35.34 -11.56 -9.41
CA ALA A 351 -33.89 -11.75 -9.39
C ALA A 351 -33.20 -11.06 -10.57
N VAL A 352 -32.08 -10.38 -10.31
CA VAL A 352 -31.26 -9.78 -11.36
C VAL A 352 -30.29 -10.86 -11.84
N MET A 353 -30.38 -11.21 -13.12
CA MET A 353 -29.59 -12.30 -13.70
C MET A 353 -28.31 -11.77 -14.33
N SER A 354 -28.37 -10.60 -14.94
CA SER A 354 -27.23 -10.03 -15.65
C SER A 354 -27.12 -8.52 -15.51
N CYS A 355 -25.89 -8.04 -15.67
CA CYS A 355 -25.58 -6.63 -15.75
C CYS A 355 -24.36 -6.39 -16.66
N ASP A 356 -24.26 -5.21 -17.26
CA ASP A 356 -23.08 -4.77 -18.00
C ASP A 356 -22.92 -3.24 -17.96
N TRP A 357 -21.67 -2.78 -17.93
CA TRP A 357 -21.34 -1.36 -17.94
C TRP A 357 -21.38 -0.79 -19.36
N SER A 358 -21.86 0.45 -19.46
CA SER A 358 -21.55 1.28 -20.62
C SER A 358 -20.02 1.43 -20.73
N PRO A 359 -19.46 1.48 -21.95
CA PRO A 359 -18.04 1.78 -22.15
C PRO A 359 -17.64 3.15 -21.56
N THR A 360 -18.60 4.04 -21.31
CA THR A 360 -18.38 5.32 -20.62
C THR A 360 -18.27 5.20 -19.09
N GLY A 361 -18.54 4.04 -18.50
CA GLY A 361 -18.49 3.80 -17.05
C GLY A 361 -19.49 4.59 -16.18
N ARG A 362 -20.34 5.44 -16.78
CA ARG A 362 -21.29 6.31 -16.06
C ARG A 362 -22.68 5.71 -15.90
N GLU A 363 -23.02 4.75 -16.75
CA GLU A 363 -24.33 4.10 -16.80
C GLU A 363 -24.14 2.60 -17.00
N PHE A 364 -25.13 1.81 -16.62
CA PHE A 364 -25.12 0.36 -16.82
C PHE A 364 -26.52 -0.17 -17.09
N VAL A 365 -26.57 -1.35 -17.72
CA VAL A 365 -27.79 -2.10 -17.97
C VAL A 365 -27.90 -3.27 -17.00
N SER A 366 -29.13 -3.64 -16.64
CA SER A 366 -29.43 -4.90 -15.98
C SER A 366 -30.61 -5.64 -16.63
N GLY A 367 -30.54 -6.97 -16.60
CA GLY A 367 -31.60 -7.90 -17.01
C GLY A 367 -32.10 -8.72 -15.82
N SER A 368 -33.40 -8.96 -15.76
CA SER A 368 -34.03 -9.63 -14.63
C SER A 368 -35.05 -10.68 -15.04
N TYR A 369 -35.29 -11.60 -14.11
CA TYR A 369 -36.41 -12.53 -14.09
C TYR A 369 -37.78 -11.85 -14.16
N ASP A 370 -37.87 -10.55 -13.83
CA ASP A 370 -39.10 -9.76 -13.95
C ASP A 370 -39.49 -9.43 -15.40
N ARG A 371 -38.73 -9.93 -16.40
CA ARG A 371 -38.96 -9.71 -17.83
C ARG A 371 -38.82 -8.23 -18.20
N THR A 372 -37.90 -7.52 -17.55
CA THR A 372 -37.55 -6.15 -17.91
C THR A 372 -36.06 -5.98 -18.05
N VAL A 373 -35.67 -5.07 -18.95
CA VAL A 373 -34.32 -4.53 -19.04
C VAL A 373 -34.36 -3.14 -18.45
N ARG A 374 -33.41 -2.80 -17.58
CA ARG A 374 -33.36 -1.49 -16.93
C ARG A 374 -32.01 -0.84 -17.11
N LEU A 375 -32.01 0.47 -17.26
CA LEU A 375 -30.81 1.28 -17.32
C LEU A 375 -30.70 2.11 -16.05
N PHE A 376 -29.51 2.17 -15.49
CA PHE A 376 -29.19 2.90 -14.28
C PHE A 376 -28.04 3.86 -14.55
N ARG A 377 -28.02 4.96 -13.82
CA ARG A 377 -26.86 5.86 -13.74
C ARG A 377 -26.08 5.52 -12.48
N GLN A 378 -24.75 5.59 -12.56
CA GLN A 378 -23.90 5.40 -11.39
C GLN A 378 -24.25 6.42 -10.31
N GLY A 379 -24.46 5.95 -9.07
CA GLY A 379 -24.83 6.78 -7.92
C GLY A 379 -26.33 7.06 -7.78
N GLU A 380 -27.14 6.89 -8.83
CA GLU A 380 -28.60 7.05 -8.75
C GLU A 380 -29.26 5.71 -8.37
N GLY A 381 -29.87 5.63 -7.19
CA GLY A 381 -30.47 4.38 -6.67
C GLY A 381 -31.71 3.86 -7.41
N SER A 382 -32.25 4.60 -8.39
CA SER A 382 -33.44 4.22 -9.17
C SER A 382 -33.11 4.09 -10.65
N SER A 383 -33.82 3.21 -11.36
CA SER A 383 -33.64 3.03 -12.80
C SER A 383 -34.03 4.29 -13.58
N ARG A 384 -33.15 4.73 -14.50
CA ARG A 384 -33.40 5.80 -15.47
C ARG A 384 -34.50 5.40 -16.43
N ASP A 385 -34.37 4.27 -17.10
CA ASP A 385 -35.36 3.77 -18.06
C ASP A 385 -35.63 2.27 -17.87
N THR A 386 -36.78 1.83 -18.37
CA THR A 386 -37.23 0.43 -18.28
C THR A 386 -37.80 0.02 -19.62
N TYR A 387 -37.27 -1.06 -20.19
CA TYR A 387 -37.65 -1.60 -21.50
C TYR A 387 -38.28 -2.98 -21.36
N HIS A 388 -39.32 -3.21 -22.14
CA HIS A 388 -40.02 -4.49 -22.24
C HIS A 388 -40.75 -4.61 -23.59
N THR A 389 -41.06 -5.84 -23.99
CA THR A 389 -42.02 -6.12 -25.07
C THR A 389 -43.12 -7.05 -24.57
N LYS A 390 -44.22 -7.16 -25.32
CA LYS A 390 -45.35 -8.04 -24.97
C LYS A 390 -44.98 -9.54 -24.90
N ARG A 391 -44.02 -9.98 -25.72
CA ARG A 391 -43.60 -11.40 -25.79
C ARG A 391 -42.32 -11.69 -24.99
N MET A 392 -41.74 -10.67 -24.34
CA MET A 392 -40.48 -10.83 -23.62
C MET A 392 -40.64 -11.75 -22.41
N GLN A 393 -39.79 -12.78 -22.35
CA GLN A 393 -39.69 -13.69 -21.21
C GLN A 393 -38.54 -13.27 -20.28
N ARG A 394 -38.13 -14.17 -19.37
CA ARG A 394 -37.06 -13.91 -18.40
C ARG A 394 -35.79 -13.52 -19.15
N VAL A 395 -35.14 -12.44 -18.71
CA VAL A 395 -33.92 -11.94 -19.35
C VAL A 395 -32.74 -12.51 -18.59
N PHE A 396 -31.94 -13.36 -19.26
CA PHE A 396 -30.78 -14.00 -18.64
C PHE A 396 -29.51 -13.20 -18.87
N SER A 397 -29.34 -12.61 -20.04
CA SER A 397 -28.11 -11.90 -20.43
C SER A 397 -28.43 -10.50 -20.96
N THR A 398 -27.60 -9.52 -20.59
CA THR A 398 -27.68 -8.14 -21.08
C THR A 398 -26.29 -7.59 -21.34
N LEU A 399 -26.18 -6.75 -22.37
CA LEU A 399 -24.88 -6.23 -22.81
C LEU A 399 -25.03 -4.79 -23.30
N TYR A 400 -24.03 -3.95 -23.03
CA TYR A 400 -23.93 -2.60 -23.54
C TYR A 400 -22.97 -2.57 -24.74
N THR A 401 -23.39 -1.99 -25.86
CA THR A 401 -22.49 -1.86 -27.03
C THR A 401 -21.33 -0.90 -26.75
N LEU A 402 -20.19 -1.12 -27.41
CA LEU A 402 -18.97 -0.31 -27.22
C LEU A 402 -19.11 1.14 -27.72
N ASP A 403 -20.11 1.44 -28.53
CA ASP A 403 -20.44 2.80 -28.94
C ASP A 403 -21.38 3.54 -27.96
N ALA A 404 -21.77 2.90 -26.84
CA ALA A 404 -22.69 3.41 -25.83
C ALA A 404 -24.10 3.79 -26.34
N ARG A 405 -24.46 3.48 -27.59
CA ARG A 405 -25.74 3.88 -28.18
C ARG A 405 -26.81 2.81 -28.05
N TYR A 406 -26.42 1.54 -27.91
CA TYR A 406 -27.36 0.44 -27.87
C TYR A 406 -27.12 -0.46 -26.66
N VAL A 407 -28.18 -1.20 -26.33
CA VAL A 407 -28.23 -2.18 -25.27
C VAL A 407 -28.84 -3.44 -25.86
N LEU A 408 -28.29 -4.59 -25.51
CA LEU A 408 -28.76 -5.90 -25.95
C LEU A 408 -29.35 -6.68 -24.79
N SER A 409 -30.31 -7.53 -25.11
CA SER A 409 -30.88 -8.49 -24.15
C SER A 409 -31.11 -9.84 -24.79
N GLY A 410 -30.63 -10.90 -24.14
CA GLY A 410 -30.97 -12.28 -24.43
C GLY A 410 -32.00 -12.79 -23.43
N SER A 411 -33.12 -13.27 -23.96
CA SER A 411 -34.22 -13.81 -23.16
C SER A 411 -34.45 -15.30 -23.40
N ASP A 412 -35.25 -15.88 -22.52
CA ASP A 412 -35.70 -17.28 -22.53
C ASP A 412 -36.50 -17.66 -23.79
N ASP A 413 -36.98 -16.67 -24.56
CA ASP A 413 -37.72 -16.89 -25.82
C ASP A 413 -36.81 -17.00 -27.05
N ALA A 414 -35.55 -17.39 -26.84
CA ALA A 414 -34.50 -17.59 -27.85
C ALA A 414 -34.12 -16.36 -28.71
N ASN A 415 -34.64 -15.18 -28.38
CA ASN A 415 -34.44 -13.97 -29.17
C ASN A 415 -33.42 -13.01 -28.55
N LEU A 416 -32.53 -12.47 -29.39
CA LEU A 416 -31.64 -11.39 -29.02
C LEU A 416 -32.23 -10.04 -29.48
N ARG A 417 -32.46 -9.12 -28.55
CA ARG A 417 -33.09 -7.82 -28.87
C ARG A 417 -32.11 -6.67 -28.77
N ILE A 418 -32.24 -5.74 -29.70
CA ILE A 418 -31.49 -4.49 -29.74
C ILE A 418 -32.38 -3.34 -29.27
N TRP A 419 -31.88 -2.60 -28.30
CA TRP A 419 -32.51 -1.44 -27.70
C TRP A 419 -31.62 -0.22 -27.86
N LYS A 420 -32.21 0.96 -28.01
CA LYS A 420 -31.49 2.22 -27.87
C LYS A 420 -31.19 2.45 -26.39
N ALA A 421 -29.97 2.87 -26.08
CA ALA A 421 -29.59 3.33 -24.75
C ALA A 421 -30.44 4.55 -24.35
N ARG A 422 -30.63 5.50 -25.26
CA ARG A 422 -31.53 6.66 -25.08
C ARG A 422 -32.76 6.49 -25.95
N ALA A 423 -33.91 6.25 -25.32
CA ALA A 423 -35.14 5.88 -26.02
C ALA A 423 -35.66 6.95 -27.00
N SER A 424 -35.47 8.24 -26.69
CA SER A 424 -35.95 9.37 -27.49
C SER A 424 -35.00 9.77 -28.62
N GLU A 425 -33.84 9.14 -28.70
CA GLU A 425 -32.83 9.44 -29.70
C GLU A 425 -33.25 8.93 -31.09
N LYS A 426 -33.14 9.80 -32.08
CA LYS A 426 -33.40 9.47 -33.48
C LYS A 426 -32.22 8.69 -34.06
N LEU A 427 -32.50 7.70 -34.89
CA LEU A 427 -31.49 6.95 -35.62
C LEU A 427 -31.10 7.72 -36.88
N GLY A 428 -29.80 7.79 -37.19
CA GLY A 428 -29.27 8.47 -38.38
C GLY A 428 -28.45 9.72 -38.08
N VAL A 429 -27.99 10.40 -39.14
CA VAL A 429 -27.22 11.64 -39.04
C VAL A 429 -28.13 12.78 -38.59
N VAL A 430 -27.72 13.48 -37.52
CA VAL A 430 -28.46 14.63 -36.96
C VAL A 430 -27.84 15.92 -37.48
N ASP A 431 -28.68 16.84 -37.99
CA ASP A 431 -28.21 18.16 -38.41
C ASP A 431 -27.77 18.99 -37.19
N LYS A 432 -26.76 19.86 -37.36
CA LYS A 432 -26.22 20.71 -36.30
C LYS A 432 -27.31 21.57 -35.65
N ARG A 433 -28.28 22.05 -36.44
CA ARG A 433 -29.43 22.82 -35.91
C ARG A 433 -30.32 21.98 -35.00
N GLU A 434 -30.52 20.71 -35.35
CA GLU A 434 -31.30 19.77 -34.55
C GLU A 434 -30.57 19.38 -33.27
N GLN A 435 -29.24 19.18 -33.35
CA GLN A 435 -28.39 18.96 -32.18
C GLN A 435 -28.47 20.12 -31.18
N VAL A 436 -28.32 21.37 -31.62
CA VAL A 436 -28.44 22.55 -30.75
C VAL A 436 -29.83 22.64 -30.10
N ARG A 437 -30.89 22.31 -30.85
CA ARG A 437 -32.26 22.28 -30.30
C ARG A 437 -32.41 21.19 -29.24
N ARG A 438 -31.78 20.03 -29.43
CA ARG A 438 -31.76 18.93 -28.46
C ARG A 438 -31.03 19.36 -27.19
N GLU A 439 -29.83 19.92 -27.31
CA GLU A 439 -29.03 20.43 -26.18
C GLU A 439 -29.79 21.51 -25.39
N TYR A 440 -30.47 22.42 -26.08
CA TYR A 440 -31.32 23.42 -25.43
C TYR A 440 -32.48 22.79 -24.64
N ARG A 441 -33.17 21.79 -25.20
CA ARG A 441 -34.25 21.08 -24.49
C ARG A 441 -33.73 20.28 -23.30
N ASP A 442 -32.58 19.62 -23.43
CA ASP A 442 -31.97 18.84 -22.36
C ASP A 442 -31.52 19.77 -21.23
N GLY A 443 -30.94 20.93 -21.53
CA GLY A 443 -30.62 21.96 -20.54
C GLY A 443 -31.86 22.53 -19.83
N LEU A 444 -32.98 22.70 -20.53
CA LEU A 444 -34.25 23.09 -19.90
C LEU A 444 -34.76 22.01 -18.94
N ARG A 445 -34.65 20.74 -19.31
CA ARG A 445 -35.07 19.62 -18.45
C ARG A 445 -34.18 19.48 -17.24
N GLU A 446 -32.88 19.65 -17.38
CA GLU A 446 -31.93 19.63 -16.26
C GLU A 446 -32.23 20.77 -15.28
N LYS A 447 -32.41 22.00 -15.79
CA LYS A 447 -32.70 23.18 -14.97
C LYS A 447 -34.04 23.07 -14.22
N TRP A 448 -35.07 22.50 -14.84
CA TRP A 448 -36.42 22.42 -14.28
C TRP A 448 -36.82 21.03 -13.77
N GLY A 449 -35.91 20.05 -13.80
CA GLY A 449 -36.19 18.65 -13.50
C GLY A 449 -36.58 18.38 -12.04
N THR A 450 -36.32 19.31 -11.13
CA THR A 450 -36.74 19.24 -9.72
C THR A 450 -38.19 19.68 -9.50
N VAL A 451 -38.79 20.42 -10.44
CA VAL A 451 -40.17 20.91 -10.32
C VAL A 451 -41.17 19.78 -10.52
N ALA A 452 -42.19 19.72 -9.66
CA ALA A 452 -43.08 18.56 -9.50
C ALA A 452 -43.68 18.04 -10.83
N ASP A 453 -44.15 18.91 -11.73
CA ASP A 453 -44.76 18.45 -13.00
C ASP A 453 -43.74 17.85 -13.96
N VAL A 454 -42.59 18.50 -14.13
CA VAL A 454 -41.49 18.00 -14.98
C VAL A 454 -40.95 16.69 -14.40
N ALA A 455 -40.65 16.67 -13.10
CA ALA A 455 -40.20 15.48 -12.38
C ALA A 455 -41.20 14.31 -12.47
N LYS A 456 -42.51 14.59 -12.39
CA LYS A 456 -43.58 13.58 -12.50
C LYS A 456 -43.60 12.97 -13.90
N ILE A 457 -43.54 13.79 -14.95
CA ILE A 457 -43.47 13.31 -16.34
C ILE A 457 -42.19 12.48 -16.54
N GLU A 458 -41.07 12.95 -15.99
CA GLU A 458 -39.79 12.27 -16.10
C GLU A 458 -39.69 10.98 -15.29
N ARG A 459 -40.48 10.78 -14.22
CA ARG A 459 -40.51 9.53 -13.44
C ARG A 459 -41.54 8.53 -13.95
N THR A 460 -42.55 8.97 -14.70
CA THR A 460 -43.62 8.08 -15.18
C THR A 460 -43.07 7.09 -16.22
N ARG A 461 -43.26 5.79 -15.99
CA ARG A 461 -42.87 4.71 -16.90
C ARG A 461 -44.06 3.82 -17.19
N TYR A 462 -44.18 3.34 -18.43
CA TYR A 462 -45.20 2.37 -18.80
C TYR A 462 -44.70 0.96 -18.47
N LEU A 463 -45.14 0.43 -17.34
CA LEU A 463 -44.83 -0.94 -16.90
C LEU A 463 -45.98 -1.89 -17.26
N PRO A 464 -45.69 -3.18 -17.57
CA PRO A 464 -46.72 -4.20 -17.69
C PRO A 464 -47.59 -4.28 -16.42
N LYS A 465 -48.90 -4.53 -16.57
CA LYS A 465 -49.85 -4.60 -15.44
C LYS A 465 -49.37 -5.52 -14.29
N PRO A 466 -48.85 -6.74 -14.55
CA PRO A 466 -48.39 -7.61 -13.46
C PRO A 466 -47.22 -7.01 -12.69
N ILE A 467 -46.28 -6.38 -13.38
CA ILE A 467 -45.10 -5.76 -12.77
C ILE A 467 -45.50 -4.52 -11.98
N HIS A 468 -46.44 -3.73 -12.51
CA HIS A 468 -46.97 -2.57 -11.81
C HIS A 468 -47.67 -2.96 -10.50
N GLN A 469 -48.52 -3.99 -10.53
CA GLN A 469 -49.18 -4.53 -9.34
C GLN A 469 -48.16 -5.08 -8.32
N ALA A 470 -47.18 -5.87 -8.78
CA ALA A 470 -46.16 -6.42 -7.90
C ALA A 470 -45.24 -5.33 -7.31
N THR A 471 -44.94 -4.27 -8.07
CA THR A 471 -44.20 -3.10 -7.57
C THR A 471 -45.00 -2.36 -6.50
N LYS A 472 -46.31 -2.17 -6.72
CA LYS A 472 -47.22 -1.55 -5.75
C LYS A 472 -47.28 -2.37 -4.45
N LEU A 473 -47.47 -3.69 -4.56
CA LEU A 473 -47.47 -4.61 -3.43
C LEU A 473 -46.14 -4.57 -2.66
N LYS A 474 -45.00 -4.62 -3.37
CA LYS A 474 -43.66 -4.52 -2.76
C LYS A 474 -43.48 -3.20 -1.98
N ARG A 475 -44.01 -2.10 -2.52
CA ARG A 475 -43.99 -0.79 -1.84
C ARG A 475 -44.84 -0.80 -0.58
N GLU A 476 -46.07 -1.32 -0.65
CA GLU A 476 -46.97 -1.46 0.49
C GLU A 476 -46.37 -2.36 1.59
N MET A 477 -45.73 -3.47 1.20
CA MET A 477 -45.01 -4.35 2.14
C MET A 477 -43.86 -3.63 2.84
N LEU A 478 -43.02 -2.89 2.10
CA LEU A 478 -41.90 -2.13 2.67
C LEU A 478 -42.35 -0.95 3.55
N GLU A 479 -43.48 -0.35 3.24
CA GLU A 479 -44.11 0.69 4.06
C GLU A 479 -44.71 0.10 5.33
N SER A 480 -45.41 -1.04 5.22
CA SER A 480 -45.90 -1.79 6.39
C SER A 480 -44.77 -2.24 7.32
N GLN A 481 -43.65 -2.74 6.78
CA GLN A 481 -42.47 -3.09 7.57
C GLN A 481 -41.88 -1.89 8.30
N ARG A 482 -41.73 -0.75 7.60
CA ARG A 482 -41.26 0.51 8.22
C ARG A 482 -42.20 0.98 9.32
N ASN A 483 -43.51 0.93 9.11
CA ASN A 483 -44.50 1.31 10.12
C ASN A 483 -44.43 0.36 11.33
N LYS A 484 -44.26 -0.95 11.12
CA LYS A 484 -44.07 -1.92 12.21
C LYS A 484 -42.81 -1.63 13.02
N GLU A 485 -41.71 -1.31 12.36
CA GLU A 485 -40.45 -0.98 13.02
C GLU A 485 -40.51 0.34 13.78
N GLN A 486 -41.14 1.37 13.20
CA GLN A 486 -41.44 2.63 13.89
C GLN A 486 -42.33 2.41 15.11
N ASN A 487 -43.36 1.57 15.01
CA ASN A 487 -44.20 1.22 16.15
C ASN A 487 -43.42 0.44 17.23
N ARG A 488 -42.48 -0.45 16.84
CA ARG A 488 -41.58 -1.13 17.81
C ARG A 488 -40.67 -0.14 18.54
N ILE A 489 -40.16 0.87 17.84
CA ILE A 489 -39.37 1.95 18.45
C ILE A 489 -40.24 2.78 19.40
N ALA A 490 -41.46 3.16 18.97
CA ALA A 490 -42.36 3.98 19.76
C ALA A 490 -42.89 3.29 21.03
N HIS A 491 -43.01 1.95 21.01
CA HIS A 491 -43.50 1.14 22.13
C HIS A 491 -42.39 0.39 22.88
N ALA A 492 -41.12 0.78 22.71
CA ALA A 492 -40.01 0.19 23.46
C ALA A 492 -40.08 0.55 24.96
N PRO A 493 -39.73 -0.38 25.88
CA PRO A 493 -39.72 -0.11 27.32
C PRO A 493 -38.78 1.05 27.69
N LYS A 494 -39.14 1.85 28.72
CA LYS A 494 -38.27 2.91 29.25
C LYS A 494 -36.98 2.30 29.80
N GLY A 495 -35.84 2.66 29.20
CA GLY A 495 -34.50 2.16 29.55
C GLY A 495 -33.79 1.39 28.43
N VAL A 496 -34.48 1.05 27.33
CA VAL A 496 -33.84 0.49 26.13
C VAL A 496 -33.35 1.65 25.25
N ASP A 497 -32.06 1.61 24.89
CA ASP A 497 -31.46 2.65 24.07
C ASP A 497 -32.14 2.71 22.69
N ALA A 498 -32.79 3.83 22.40
CA ALA A 498 -33.60 3.99 21.19
C ALA A 498 -32.77 3.89 19.90
N GLU A 499 -31.44 4.04 20.01
CA GLU A 499 -30.50 3.95 18.91
C GLU A 499 -30.22 2.50 18.46
N LEU A 500 -30.23 1.52 19.40
CA LEU A 500 -30.08 0.09 19.09
C LEU A 500 -31.27 -0.50 18.33
N LEU A 501 -32.44 0.13 18.46
CA LEU A 501 -33.67 -0.25 17.77
C LEU A 501 -33.78 0.35 16.36
N ARG A 502 -32.89 1.27 15.97
CA ARG A 502 -32.89 1.85 14.62
C ARG A 502 -32.35 0.83 13.62
N PRO A 503 -33.04 0.60 12.48
CA PRO A 503 -32.54 -0.30 11.45
C PRO A 503 -31.19 0.19 10.92
N LYS A 504 -30.26 -0.75 10.75
CA LYS A 504 -28.96 -0.48 10.12
C LYS A 504 -29.17 0.17 8.75
N PRO A 505 -28.33 1.13 8.33
CA PRO A 505 -28.43 1.73 7.01
C PRO A 505 -28.37 0.63 5.94
N ALA A 506 -29.25 0.70 4.93
CA ALA A 506 -29.43 -0.36 3.92
C ALA A 506 -28.14 -0.77 3.19
N ARG A 507 -27.13 0.12 3.14
CA ARG A 507 -25.79 -0.16 2.58
C ARG A 507 -24.95 -1.11 3.44
N LYS A 508 -25.14 -1.11 4.77
CA LYS A 508 -24.48 -2.04 5.70
C LYS A 508 -25.29 -3.31 5.93
N ALA A 509 -26.62 -3.24 5.78
CA ALA A 509 -27.52 -4.39 5.97
C ALA A 509 -27.45 -5.43 4.84
N ALA A 510 -27.03 -5.04 3.63
CA ALA A 510 -26.92 -5.93 2.48
C ALA A 510 -25.80 -6.98 2.59
N ILE A 511 -24.84 -6.74 3.50
CA ILE A 511 -23.71 -7.61 3.77
C ILE A 511 -24.05 -8.42 5.02
N HIS A 512 -24.08 -9.74 4.88
CA HIS A 512 -24.01 -10.59 6.06
C HIS A 512 -22.59 -10.46 6.58
N LYS A 513 -22.43 -10.06 7.84
CA LYS A 513 -21.16 -10.36 8.52
C LYS A 513 -21.00 -11.86 8.35
N VAL A 514 -19.96 -12.28 7.64
CA VAL A 514 -19.37 -13.57 7.91
C VAL A 514 -19.14 -13.49 9.41
N GLU A 515 -19.89 -14.28 10.19
CA GLU A 515 -19.47 -14.55 11.54
C GLU A 515 -18.04 -15.01 11.35
N HIS A 516 -17.09 -14.13 11.70
CA HIS A 516 -15.87 -14.63 12.26
C HIS A 516 -16.39 -15.51 13.39
N MET A 517 -16.48 -16.82 13.14
CA MET A 517 -16.18 -17.79 14.17
C MET A 517 -15.04 -17.14 14.93
N VAL A 518 -15.23 -16.86 16.22
CA VAL A 518 -14.17 -16.32 17.08
C VAL A 518 -12.98 -17.24 16.84
N SER A 519 -12.12 -16.82 15.92
CA SER A 519 -10.95 -17.58 15.56
C SER A 519 -10.03 -17.14 16.66
N THR A 520 -9.80 -18.02 17.62
CA THR A 520 -8.53 -18.01 18.32
C THR A 520 -7.45 -18.01 17.24
N SER A 521 -6.97 -16.82 16.92
CA SER A 521 -5.98 -16.60 15.89
C SER A 521 -4.64 -16.67 16.59
N ASP A 522 -3.92 -17.74 16.31
CA ASP A 522 -2.58 -17.97 16.84
C ASP A 522 -1.56 -17.15 16.06
N TYR A 523 -0.66 -16.45 16.74
CA TYR A 523 0.44 -15.69 16.14
C TYR A 523 1.77 -16.09 16.75
N ASP A 524 2.85 -15.98 15.98
CA ASP A 524 4.18 -16.19 16.52
C ASP A 524 4.56 -15.02 17.43
N VAL A 525 4.31 -13.79 16.99
CA VAL A 525 4.64 -12.58 17.75
C VAL A 525 3.47 -11.60 17.75
N LEU A 526 3.11 -11.10 18.93
CA LEU A 526 2.19 -9.97 19.10
C LEU A 526 2.96 -8.74 19.59
N ILE A 527 2.89 -7.65 18.84
CA ILE A 527 3.51 -6.36 19.18
C ILE A 527 2.42 -5.42 19.68
N VAL A 528 2.61 -4.84 20.86
CA VAL A 528 1.69 -3.87 21.46
C VAL A 528 2.31 -2.48 21.35
N GLY A 529 1.73 -1.62 20.52
CA GLY A 529 2.20 -0.26 20.24
C GLY A 529 2.89 -0.14 18.87
N ALA A 530 2.46 0.83 18.06
CA ALA A 530 2.98 1.10 16.72
C ALA A 530 3.73 2.43 16.62
N GLY A 531 4.52 2.76 17.65
CA GLY A 531 5.55 3.79 17.58
C GLY A 531 6.82 3.29 16.88
N PRO A 532 7.92 4.07 16.88
CA PRO A 532 9.16 3.72 16.20
C PRO A 532 9.74 2.34 16.58
N ALA A 533 9.73 1.98 17.87
CA ALA A 533 10.17 0.65 18.33
C ALA A 533 9.33 -0.47 17.69
N GLY A 534 8.01 -0.41 17.88
CA GLY A 534 7.09 -1.44 17.39
C GLY A 534 7.11 -1.58 15.87
N LEU A 535 7.18 -0.45 15.14
CA LEU A 535 7.29 -0.47 13.68
C LEU A 535 8.64 -1.01 13.19
N MET A 536 9.75 -0.72 13.87
CA MET A 536 11.06 -1.31 13.55
C MET A 536 11.04 -2.83 13.76
N LEU A 537 10.50 -3.31 14.89
CA LEU A 537 10.36 -4.74 15.14
C LEU A 537 9.46 -5.40 14.08
N ALA A 538 8.32 -4.80 13.79
CA ALA A 538 7.40 -5.30 12.78
C ALA A 538 8.03 -5.33 11.38
N THR A 539 8.90 -4.37 11.04
CA THR A 539 9.65 -4.33 9.77
C THR A 539 10.63 -5.51 9.67
N TRP A 540 11.36 -5.81 10.75
CA TRP A 540 12.21 -7.00 10.83
C TRP A 540 11.42 -8.28 10.63
N LEU A 541 10.35 -8.46 11.41
CA LEU A 541 9.54 -9.68 11.37
C LEU A 541 8.81 -9.83 10.03
N ALA A 542 8.41 -8.72 9.41
CA ALA A 542 7.86 -8.70 8.05
C ALA A 542 8.89 -9.18 7.02
N LYS A 543 10.11 -8.65 7.09
CA LYS A 543 11.21 -9.02 6.21
C LYS A 543 11.60 -10.51 6.34
N LEU A 544 11.54 -11.04 7.56
CA LEU A 544 11.83 -12.43 7.88
C LEU A 544 10.62 -13.36 7.75
N LYS A 545 9.46 -12.83 7.31
CA LYS A 545 8.21 -13.58 7.07
C LYS A 545 7.67 -14.31 8.30
N VAL A 546 7.89 -13.76 9.49
CA VAL A 546 7.31 -14.27 10.75
C VAL A 546 5.83 -13.87 10.83
N ARG A 547 4.98 -14.77 11.37
CA ARG A 547 3.55 -14.49 11.52
C ARG A 547 3.31 -13.54 12.70
N THR A 548 3.29 -12.26 12.40
CA THR A 548 3.21 -11.19 13.39
C THR A 548 1.87 -10.46 13.33
N ARG A 549 1.38 -10.03 14.50
CA ARG A 549 0.31 -9.03 14.63
C ARG A 549 0.85 -7.82 15.39
N ILE A 550 0.49 -6.62 14.95
CA ILE A 550 0.86 -5.38 15.62
C ILE A 550 -0.40 -4.54 15.85
N VAL A 551 -0.64 -4.17 17.11
CA VAL A 551 -1.82 -3.42 17.55
C VAL A 551 -1.43 -2.05 18.10
N ASP A 552 -2.29 -1.06 17.90
CA ASP A 552 -2.10 0.29 18.44
C ASP A 552 -3.42 0.88 18.92
N LYS A 553 -3.42 1.49 20.11
CA LYS A 553 -4.63 2.08 20.70
C LYS A 553 -5.11 3.33 19.95
N SER A 554 -4.23 4.02 19.22
CA SER A 554 -4.58 5.26 18.54
C SER A 554 -5.19 4.99 17.15
N SER A 555 -6.34 5.61 16.89
CA SER A 555 -7.03 5.54 15.58
C SER A 555 -6.30 6.31 14.48
N VAL A 556 -5.59 7.38 14.86
CA VAL A 556 -4.96 8.32 13.92
C VAL A 556 -3.51 7.93 13.68
N LYS A 557 -3.08 7.95 12.41
CA LYS A 557 -1.65 7.89 12.06
C LYS A 557 -1.01 9.21 12.52
N VAL A 558 0.13 9.15 13.20
CA VAL A 558 0.80 10.35 13.71
C VAL A 558 1.14 11.27 12.53
N LEU A 559 0.41 12.39 12.41
CA LEU A 559 0.63 13.40 11.37
C LEU A 559 1.84 14.29 11.72
N ALA A 560 1.94 14.72 12.98
CA ALA A 560 3.08 15.43 13.55
C ALA A 560 3.49 14.76 14.87
N GLY A 561 4.68 14.14 14.89
CA GLY A 561 5.21 13.41 16.03
C GLY A 561 6.26 14.21 16.80
N HIS A 562 6.59 13.76 18.02
CA HIS A 562 7.49 14.47 18.92
C HIS A 562 8.98 14.23 18.62
N ALA A 563 9.32 13.24 17.78
CA ALA A 563 10.69 12.97 17.35
C ALA A 563 10.94 13.44 15.90
N ASP A 564 12.20 13.71 15.57
CA ASP A 564 12.62 14.17 14.25
C ASP A 564 14.07 13.79 13.90
N GLY A 565 15.00 13.83 14.86
CA GLY A 565 16.40 13.46 14.66
C GLY A 565 16.62 11.98 14.39
N VAL A 566 17.33 11.66 13.31
CA VAL A 566 17.77 10.31 12.90
C VAL A 566 19.29 10.27 12.84
N GLN A 567 19.88 9.58 13.81
CA GLN A 567 21.33 9.50 13.98
C GLN A 567 21.99 8.62 12.91
N CYS A 568 23.30 8.81 12.70
CA CYS A 568 24.05 8.15 11.63
C CYS A 568 23.87 6.63 11.63
N ARG A 569 23.96 5.99 12.81
CA ARG A 569 23.76 4.53 12.92
C ARG A 569 22.37 4.08 12.49
N THR A 570 21.34 4.87 12.77
CA THR A 570 19.97 4.60 12.35
C THR A 570 19.81 4.71 10.83
N VAL A 571 20.51 5.66 10.19
CA VAL A 571 20.52 5.77 8.73
C VAL A 571 21.22 4.55 8.10
N GLU A 572 22.31 4.05 8.69
CA GLU A 572 22.95 2.79 8.26
C GLU A 572 21.97 1.60 8.33
N VAL A 573 21.12 1.56 9.36
CA VAL A 573 20.07 0.54 9.50
C VAL A 573 18.96 0.73 8.46
N PHE A 574 18.52 1.96 8.17
CA PHE A 574 17.56 2.20 7.09
C PHE A 574 18.12 1.83 5.72
N GLN A 575 19.43 1.94 5.54
CA GLN A 575 20.11 1.53 4.32
C GLN A 575 20.11 0.00 4.19
N SER A 576 20.29 -0.74 5.28
CA SER A 576 20.23 -2.21 5.25
C SER A 576 18.83 -2.77 4.95
N PHE A 577 17.78 -1.97 5.15
CA PHE A 577 16.42 -2.26 4.67
C PHE A 577 16.11 -1.70 3.27
N GLY A 578 17.00 -0.87 2.69
CA GLY A 578 16.90 -0.36 1.32
C GLY A 578 16.14 0.96 1.14
N PHE A 579 15.90 1.72 2.22
CA PHE A 579 15.12 2.97 2.15
C PHE A 579 15.78 4.21 2.77
N ALA A 580 17.06 4.15 3.16
CA ALA A 580 17.78 5.33 3.68
C ALA A 580 17.81 6.52 2.71
N HIS A 581 17.90 6.26 1.39
CA HIS A 581 17.89 7.32 0.37
C HIS A 581 16.68 8.26 0.52
N ARG A 582 15.50 7.74 0.87
CA ARG A 582 14.29 8.56 1.09
C ARG A 582 14.47 9.56 2.23
N LEU A 583 15.15 9.15 3.30
CA LEU A 583 15.45 10.04 4.43
C LEU A 583 16.52 11.07 4.07
N VAL A 584 17.57 10.64 3.37
CA VAL A 584 18.67 11.54 2.97
C VAL A 584 18.17 12.58 1.97
N ASP A 585 17.27 12.22 1.06
CA ASP A 585 16.74 13.15 0.05
C ASP A 585 15.70 14.11 0.62
N GLU A 586 14.86 13.67 1.58
CA GLU A 586 13.77 14.48 2.13
C GLU A 586 14.14 15.26 3.41
N GLY A 587 15.06 14.73 4.22
CA GLY A 587 15.42 15.26 5.53
C GLY A 587 16.41 16.43 5.49
N ALA A 588 16.39 17.26 6.52
CA ALA A 588 17.40 18.29 6.72
C ALA A 588 18.69 17.67 7.31
N HIS A 589 19.84 17.95 6.72
CA HIS A 589 21.12 17.40 7.19
C HIS A 589 21.74 18.30 8.26
N ILE A 590 22.14 17.69 9.37
CA ILE A 590 22.83 18.37 10.46
C ILE A 590 24.33 18.19 10.28
N ASN A 591 24.95 19.16 9.62
CA ASN A 591 26.38 19.12 9.29
C ASN A 591 27.23 19.78 10.38
N GLU A 592 26.77 20.91 10.91
CA GLU A 592 27.48 21.72 11.89
C GLU A 592 26.57 22.05 13.09
N VAL A 593 27.21 22.16 14.25
CA VAL A 593 26.63 22.70 15.49
C VAL A 593 27.31 24.01 15.81
N VAL A 594 26.52 25.02 16.14
CA VAL A 594 26.98 26.36 16.50
C VAL A 594 26.62 26.68 17.94
N PHE A 595 27.61 27.13 18.71
CA PHE A 595 27.46 27.50 20.11
C PHE A 595 27.37 29.03 20.21
N TRP A 596 26.34 29.51 20.90
CA TRP A 596 26.09 30.92 21.16
C TRP A 596 26.01 31.19 22.66
N GLN A 597 26.64 32.28 23.09
CA GLN A 597 26.79 32.66 24.49
C GLN A 597 26.48 34.16 24.69
N PRO A 598 26.32 34.62 25.94
CA PRO A 598 26.18 36.03 26.23
C PRO A 598 27.47 36.79 25.90
N SER A 599 27.37 37.94 25.23
CA SER A 599 28.51 38.81 24.96
C SER A 599 28.80 39.74 26.15
N ALA A 600 30.06 40.11 26.35
CA ALA A 600 30.48 41.09 27.36
C ALA A 600 29.83 42.48 27.16
N ASN A 601 29.48 42.83 25.92
CA ASN A 601 28.85 44.11 25.55
C ASN A 601 27.31 44.08 25.62
N GLY A 602 26.72 42.99 26.11
CA GLY A 602 25.27 42.74 26.06
C GLY A 602 24.82 42.10 24.75
N GLY A 603 23.81 41.23 24.82
CA GLY A 603 23.32 40.43 23.68
C GLY A 603 24.03 39.08 23.54
N LEU A 604 23.93 38.47 22.35
CA LEU A 604 24.50 37.15 22.03
C LEU A 604 25.68 37.25 21.07
N GLU A 605 26.68 36.40 21.26
CA GLU A 605 27.81 36.22 20.33
C GLU A 605 28.06 34.74 20.01
N ARG A 606 28.57 34.48 18.80
CA ARG A 606 28.94 33.13 18.36
C ARG A 606 30.30 32.76 18.95
N SER A 607 30.34 31.73 19.78
CA SER A 607 31.59 31.30 20.43
C SER A 607 32.36 30.28 19.61
N LYS A 608 31.67 29.30 19.00
CA LYS A 608 32.30 28.26 18.19
C LYS A 608 31.35 27.64 17.17
N ARG A 609 31.93 27.12 16.10
CA ARG A 609 31.30 26.21 15.14
C ARG A 609 32.09 24.90 15.09
N THR A 610 31.41 23.77 15.11
CA THR A 610 32.00 22.43 15.00
C THR A 610 31.17 21.55 14.09
N PRO A 611 31.76 20.50 13.48
CA PRO A 611 30.98 19.41 12.91
C PRO A 611 30.01 18.82 13.95
N ASP A 612 28.83 18.37 13.53
CA ASP A 612 27.88 17.69 14.42
C ASP A 612 28.39 16.30 14.86
N ASN A 613 29.06 15.60 13.94
CA ASN A 613 29.73 14.34 14.20
C ASN A 613 31.20 14.43 13.75
N GLU A 614 32.07 13.65 14.40
CA GLU A 614 33.48 13.58 14.01
C GLU A 614 33.61 13.08 12.56
N PRO A 615 34.39 13.74 11.70
CA PRO A 615 34.63 13.27 10.33
C PRO A 615 35.10 11.82 10.31
N GLY A 616 34.50 11.00 9.45
CA GLY A 616 34.80 9.56 9.36
C GLY A 616 33.97 8.66 10.30
N THR A 617 33.11 9.22 11.16
CA THR A 617 32.24 8.42 12.05
C THR A 617 31.30 7.52 11.26
N SER A 618 30.67 8.04 10.21
CA SER A 618 29.79 7.29 9.29
C SER A 618 29.81 7.95 7.92
N ARG A 619 29.45 7.19 6.89
CA ARG A 619 29.20 7.73 5.54
C ARG A 619 27.88 8.47 5.42
N PHE A 620 26.95 8.23 6.35
CA PHE A 620 25.65 8.88 6.36
C PHE A 620 25.62 10.07 7.31
N PRO A 621 24.95 11.17 6.94
CA PRO A 621 24.79 12.31 7.82
C PRO A 621 23.75 12.02 8.91
N HIS A 622 23.83 12.77 10.01
CA HIS A 622 22.70 12.95 10.91
C HIS A 622 21.62 13.76 10.16
N ALA A 623 20.44 13.16 10.00
CA ALA A 623 19.33 13.76 9.28
C ALA A 623 18.14 14.02 10.22
N VAL A 624 17.36 15.04 9.93
CA VAL A 624 16.16 15.41 10.70
C VAL A 624 14.95 15.42 9.76
N LEU A 625 13.90 14.68 10.14
CA LEU A 625 12.67 14.56 9.38
C LEU A 625 11.51 14.23 10.32
N GLY A 626 10.32 14.81 10.12
CA GLY A 626 9.18 14.55 11.01
C GLY A 626 8.87 13.05 11.19
N GLN A 627 8.67 12.62 12.44
CA GLN A 627 8.42 11.21 12.80
C GLN A 627 7.34 10.53 11.95
N GLY A 628 6.24 11.21 11.62
CA GLY A 628 5.18 10.63 10.78
C GLY A 628 5.65 10.16 9.39
N ARG A 629 6.68 10.81 8.83
CA ARG A 629 7.34 10.39 7.59
C ARG A 629 8.22 9.17 7.79
N ILE A 630 8.97 9.11 8.89
CA ILE A 630 9.80 7.96 9.25
C ILE A 630 8.93 6.72 9.48
N GLU A 631 7.84 6.86 10.24
CA GLU A 631 6.84 5.80 10.43
C GLU A 631 6.25 5.36 9.09
N ARG A 632 6.02 6.30 8.16
CA ARG A 632 5.55 5.97 6.82
C ARG A 632 6.53 5.10 6.03
N PHE A 633 7.84 5.36 6.15
CA PHE A 633 8.86 4.54 5.50
C PHE A 633 8.83 3.10 6.00
N LEU A 634 8.74 2.91 7.32
CA LEU A 634 8.63 1.59 7.95
C LEU A 634 7.32 0.89 7.54
N LEU A 635 6.18 1.60 7.55
CA LEU A 635 4.89 1.05 7.12
C LEU A 635 4.89 0.62 5.64
N ASP A 636 5.49 1.42 4.75
CA ASP A 636 5.64 1.09 3.34
C ASP A 636 6.54 -0.15 3.17
N ALA A 637 7.64 -0.25 3.93
CA ALA A 637 8.56 -1.38 3.91
C ALA A 637 7.90 -2.68 4.40
N MET A 638 7.21 -2.64 5.55
CA MET A 638 6.44 -3.76 6.09
C MET A 638 5.44 -4.29 5.06
N LYS A 639 4.66 -3.39 4.46
CA LYS A 639 3.70 -3.75 3.43
C LYS A 639 4.39 -4.38 2.20
N GLY A 640 5.51 -3.80 1.76
CA GLY A 640 6.28 -4.33 0.64
C GLY A 640 6.92 -5.70 0.89
N PHE A 641 7.24 -6.04 2.13
CA PHE A 641 7.88 -7.32 2.48
C PHE A 641 6.90 -8.48 2.64
N ASN A 642 5.79 -8.31 3.36
CA ASN A 642 4.81 -9.39 3.57
C ASN A 642 3.36 -8.91 3.79
N ASP A 643 3.01 -7.70 3.31
CA ASP A 643 1.68 -7.08 3.49
C ASP A 643 1.25 -6.86 4.96
N LEU A 644 2.17 -6.90 5.92
CA LEU A 644 1.84 -6.63 7.34
C LEU A 644 1.37 -5.18 7.53
N THR A 645 0.23 -5.03 8.19
CA THR A 645 -0.38 -3.73 8.54
C THR A 645 -0.60 -3.59 10.04
N VAL A 646 -0.73 -2.34 10.51
CA VAL A 646 -1.06 -2.03 11.90
C VAL A 646 -2.56 -2.06 12.12
N ASP A 647 -2.99 -2.85 13.11
CA ASP A 647 -4.36 -2.85 13.59
C ASP A 647 -4.53 -1.71 14.60
N ARG A 648 -5.30 -0.70 14.23
CA ARG A 648 -5.50 0.52 15.04
C ARG A 648 -6.81 0.50 15.80
N ALA A 649 -6.89 1.35 16.83
CA ALA A 649 -8.00 1.39 17.77
C ALA A 649 -8.20 0.05 18.49
N ILE A 650 -7.09 -0.62 18.85
CA ILE A 650 -7.10 -1.87 19.61
C ILE A 650 -6.15 -1.72 20.79
N ALA A 651 -6.63 -2.07 21.98
CA ALA A 651 -5.82 -2.08 23.20
C ALA A 651 -5.97 -3.41 23.93
N PRO A 652 -4.89 -3.96 24.51
CA PRO A 652 -4.98 -5.13 25.38
C PRO A 652 -5.69 -4.78 26.69
N THR A 653 -6.51 -5.71 27.19
CA THR A 653 -7.24 -5.57 28.48
C THR A 653 -6.73 -6.54 29.53
N SER A 654 -6.32 -7.76 29.13
CA SER A 654 -5.72 -8.76 30.02
C SER A 654 -4.66 -9.59 29.30
N MET A 655 -3.65 -10.04 30.04
CA MET A 655 -2.60 -10.95 29.56
C MET A 655 -2.33 -12.02 30.62
N THR A 656 -2.28 -13.28 30.19
CA THR A 656 -1.94 -14.43 31.03
C THR A 656 -0.85 -15.25 30.35
N VAL A 657 0.17 -15.64 31.12
CA VAL A 657 1.24 -16.54 30.68
C VAL A 657 1.04 -17.89 31.37
N ASP A 658 0.94 -18.97 30.60
CA ASP A 658 0.79 -20.33 31.13
C ASP A 658 2.15 -20.90 31.55
N PRO A 659 2.43 -21.08 32.86
CA PRO A 659 3.72 -21.55 33.36
C PRO A 659 4.11 -22.94 32.83
N ALA A 660 3.16 -23.79 32.47
CA ALA A 660 3.44 -25.14 31.99
C ALA A 660 3.98 -25.16 30.55
N LEU A 661 3.75 -24.09 29.78
CA LEU A 661 4.13 -23.99 28.37
C LEU A 661 5.29 -23.01 28.12
N VAL A 662 5.78 -22.33 29.16
CA VAL A 662 6.83 -21.31 29.06
C VAL A 662 8.11 -21.86 28.44
N ASP A 663 8.52 -23.08 28.80
CA ASP A 663 9.74 -23.71 28.29
C ASP A 663 9.52 -24.48 26.97
N ASP A 664 8.29 -24.59 26.48
CA ASP A 664 7.96 -25.30 25.24
C ASP A 664 8.06 -24.36 24.02
N PHE A 665 9.19 -24.38 23.33
CA PHE A 665 9.44 -23.61 22.11
C PHE A 665 9.03 -24.36 20.81
N SER A 666 8.22 -25.43 20.92
CA SER A 666 7.73 -26.15 19.75
C SER A 666 6.87 -25.25 18.83
N PRO A 667 6.80 -25.53 17.51
CA PRO A 667 6.04 -24.73 16.56
C PRO A 667 4.55 -24.57 16.89
N THR A 668 3.98 -25.46 17.70
CA THR A 668 2.55 -25.50 18.06
C THR A 668 2.23 -24.85 19.41
N SER A 669 3.21 -24.65 20.29
CA SER A 669 3.00 -24.09 21.62
C SER A 669 2.80 -22.58 21.59
N HIS A 670 1.78 -22.09 22.31
CA HIS A 670 1.47 -20.66 22.46
C HIS A 670 1.19 -20.36 23.95
N PRO A 671 2.21 -20.08 24.78
CA PRO A 671 2.07 -19.93 26.22
C PRO A 671 1.36 -18.64 26.65
N ILE A 672 1.26 -17.63 25.78
CA ILE A 672 0.68 -16.34 26.14
C ILE A 672 -0.71 -16.21 25.53
N THR A 673 -1.69 -15.88 26.38
CA THR A 673 -3.06 -15.52 25.95
C THR A 673 -3.34 -14.07 26.32
N LEU A 674 -3.81 -13.29 25.35
CA LEU A 674 -4.20 -11.89 25.53
C LEU A 674 -5.64 -11.68 25.10
N THR A 675 -6.32 -10.80 25.82
CA THR A 675 -7.61 -10.25 25.39
C THR A 675 -7.38 -8.86 24.85
N LEU A 676 -7.80 -8.64 23.61
CA LEU A 676 -7.72 -7.35 22.93
C LEU A 676 -9.12 -6.76 22.79
N ARG A 677 -9.28 -5.48 23.07
CA ARG A 677 -10.54 -4.75 22.95
C ARG A 677 -10.46 -3.76 21.79
N HIS A 678 -11.47 -3.81 20.94
CA HIS A 678 -11.67 -2.81 19.88
C HIS A 678 -12.29 -1.55 20.48
N LEU A 679 -11.53 -0.45 20.43
CA LEU A 679 -11.91 0.85 20.99
C LEU A 679 -12.90 1.59 20.07
N THR A 680 -13.73 2.44 20.66
CA THR A 680 -14.58 3.38 19.90
C THR A 680 -13.72 4.49 19.25
N GLU A 681 -14.31 5.26 18.33
CA GLU A 681 -13.63 6.44 17.76
C GLU A 681 -13.30 7.49 18.81
N GLU A 682 -14.16 7.61 19.82
CA GLU A 682 -13.99 8.53 20.95
C GLU A 682 -12.85 8.09 21.88
N GLU A 683 -12.75 6.80 22.19
CA GLU A 683 -11.69 6.22 23.03
C GLU A 683 -10.32 6.24 22.34
N SER A 684 -10.27 6.13 21.01
CA SER A 684 -9.01 5.99 20.27
C SER A 684 -8.43 7.31 19.76
N THR A 685 -9.21 8.39 19.79
CA THR A 685 -8.80 9.73 19.33
C THR A 685 -8.25 10.56 20.50
N PRO A 686 -6.98 11.01 20.46
CA PRO A 686 -6.41 11.80 21.53
C PRO A 686 -6.97 13.23 21.56
N THR A 687 -7.25 13.76 22.76
CA THR A 687 -7.71 15.15 22.95
C THR A 687 -6.64 16.16 22.54
N GLN A 688 -7.05 17.25 21.88
CA GLN A 688 -6.21 18.37 21.45
C GLN A 688 -6.58 19.65 22.20
N VAL A 689 -5.58 20.40 22.66
CA VAL A 689 -5.79 21.70 23.35
C VAL A 689 -5.54 22.85 22.37
N GLY A 690 -6.56 23.65 22.05
CA GLY A 690 -6.45 24.79 21.13
C GLY A 690 -6.53 24.42 19.64
N ALA A 691 -6.28 25.41 18.77
CA ALA A 691 -6.43 25.26 17.31
C ALA A 691 -5.19 24.67 16.61
N VAL A 692 -4.01 24.76 17.22
CA VAL A 692 -2.75 24.24 16.67
C VAL A 692 -2.54 22.79 17.16
N PRO A 693 -2.25 21.83 16.26
CA PRO A 693 -1.93 20.46 16.64
C PRO A 693 -0.84 20.38 17.71
N ASN A 694 -1.02 19.52 18.71
CA ASN A 694 -0.08 19.40 19.82
C ASN A 694 0.08 17.97 20.37
N GLY A 695 1.25 17.76 20.98
CA GLY A 695 1.67 16.49 21.56
C GLY A 695 1.34 16.30 23.04
N LEU A 696 0.54 17.17 23.65
CA LEU A 696 0.33 17.20 25.11
C LEU A 696 -0.23 15.89 25.67
N HIS A 697 -1.12 15.22 24.93
CA HIS A 697 -1.70 13.92 25.30
C HIS A 697 -0.67 12.78 25.45
N ARG A 698 0.53 12.92 24.85
CA ARG A 698 1.66 12.00 24.98
C ARG A 698 2.80 12.56 25.81
N SER A 699 2.67 13.78 26.33
CA SER A 699 3.66 14.37 27.21
C SER A 699 3.76 13.57 28.51
N ASN A 700 4.96 13.54 29.08
CA ASN A 700 5.20 12.93 30.39
C ASN A 700 4.65 13.75 31.57
N LEU A 701 4.01 14.90 31.30
CA LEU A 701 3.40 15.78 32.30
C LEU A 701 2.04 15.31 32.87
N LEU A 702 1.30 14.41 32.20
CA LEU A 702 -0.03 13.95 32.67
C LEU A 702 0.10 12.80 33.70
N SER A 703 -0.81 12.64 34.67
CA SER A 703 -0.93 11.36 35.39
C SER A 703 -1.49 10.26 34.47
N ASP A 704 -1.35 8.98 34.84
CA ASP A 704 -1.90 7.85 34.08
C ASP A 704 -3.42 8.01 33.84
N ASP A 705 -4.17 8.30 34.91
CA ASP A 705 -5.61 8.52 34.84
C ASP A 705 -5.99 9.76 33.99
N GLU A 706 -5.17 10.82 34.00
CA GLU A 706 -5.43 12.04 33.23
C GLU A 706 -5.17 11.88 31.73
N ALA A 707 -4.18 11.08 31.33
CA ALA A 707 -3.94 10.80 29.91
C ALA A 707 -4.95 9.81 29.32
N ASP A 708 -5.38 8.82 30.11
CA ASP A 708 -6.47 7.92 29.73
C ASP A 708 -7.83 8.65 29.71
N ALA A 709 -8.04 9.66 30.56
CA ALA A 709 -9.23 10.54 30.49
C ALA A 709 -9.23 11.50 29.28
N MET A 710 -8.06 11.83 28.72
CA MET A 710 -7.93 12.56 27.44
C MET A 710 -8.18 11.67 26.21
N HIS A 711 -8.59 10.43 26.42
CA HIS A 711 -9.19 9.56 25.42
C HIS A 711 -10.69 9.41 25.77
N GLY A 712 -11.54 10.41 25.47
CA GLY A 712 -12.98 10.24 25.72
C GLY A 712 -13.94 11.44 25.82
N THR A 713 -13.80 12.54 25.06
CA THR A 713 -14.81 13.64 25.11
C THR A 713 -15.07 14.37 23.78
N ALA A 714 -15.33 13.67 22.68
CA ALA A 714 -15.92 14.30 21.49
C ALA A 714 -16.87 13.35 20.74
N ALA A 715 -18.11 13.80 20.54
CA ALA A 715 -19.19 13.03 19.91
C ALA A 715 -18.86 12.65 18.46
N GLY A 716 -18.66 11.36 18.19
CA GLY A 716 -18.28 10.84 16.87
C GLY A 716 -18.56 9.32 16.71
N GLY A 717 -18.94 8.90 15.50
CA GLY A 717 -19.55 7.58 15.24
C GLY A 717 -18.68 6.35 15.49
N ALA A 718 -19.32 5.20 15.71
CA ALA A 718 -18.62 3.95 16.05
C ALA A 718 -17.85 3.31 14.86
N TYR A 719 -16.61 2.88 15.13
CA TYR A 719 -15.87 1.94 14.27
C TYR A 719 -16.59 0.58 14.21
N ALA A 720 -16.40 -0.16 13.10
CA ALA A 720 -16.98 -1.49 12.96
C ALA A 720 -16.32 -2.46 13.96
N GLY A 721 -17.04 -2.83 15.02
CA GLY A 721 -16.54 -3.72 16.09
C GLY A 721 -16.23 -3.03 17.42
N ALA A 722 -16.53 -1.74 17.58
CA ALA A 722 -16.33 -1.04 18.85
C ALA A 722 -17.02 -1.77 20.03
N GLY A 723 -16.26 -1.99 21.11
CA GLY A 723 -16.68 -2.75 22.29
C GLY A 723 -16.57 -4.27 22.16
N GLN A 724 -16.11 -4.81 21.04
CA GLN A 724 -15.83 -6.25 20.89
C GLN A 724 -14.48 -6.60 21.51
N GLU A 725 -14.44 -7.74 22.20
CA GLU A 725 -13.21 -8.36 22.68
C GLU A 725 -12.85 -9.55 21.80
N GLU A 726 -11.56 -9.72 21.55
CA GLU A 726 -10.99 -10.88 20.88
C GLU A 726 -9.92 -11.51 21.77
N THR A 727 -9.81 -12.83 21.75
CA THR A 727 -8.76 -13.56 22.44
C THR A 727 -7.71 -14.03 21.44
N VAL A 728 -6.46 -13.67 21.70
CA VAL A 728 -5.30 -13.97 20.85
C VAL A 728 -4.31 -14.82 21.64
N ARG A 729 -3.77 -15.86 21.00
CA ARG A 729 -2.66 -16.64 21.56
C ARG A 729 -1.37 -16.30 20.82
N ALA A 730 -0.29 -16.11 21.55
CA ALA A 730 1.00 -15.73 21.00
C ALA A 730 2.14 -16.58 21.58
N LYS A 731 3.19 -16.81 20.78
CA LYS A 731 4.43 -17.41 21.29
C LYS A 731 5.28 -16.41 22.05
N PHE A 732 5.30 -15.17 21.56
CA PHE A 732 6.01 -14.04 22.14
C PHE A 732 5.15 -12.78 22.13
N VAL A 733 5.31 -11.93 23.13
CA VAL A 733 4.73 -10.59 23.20
C VAL A 733 5.84 -9.56 23.36
N VAL A 734 5.76 -8.47 22.61
CA VAL A 734 6.68 -7.33 22.78
C VAL A 734 5.89 -6.05 23.03
N GLY A 735 6.09 -5.46 24.21
CA GLY A 735 5.55 -4.16 24.61
C GLY A 735 6.40 -3.01 24.06
N CYS A 736 5.85 -2.33 23.07
CA CYS A 736 6.37 -1.10 22.45
C CYS A 736 5.40 0.07 22.65
N ASP A 737 4.67 0.06 23.76
CA ASP A 737 3.51 0.88 24.09
C ASP A 737 3.85 2.15 24.89
N GLY A 738 5.12 2.57 24.82
CA GLY A 738 5.60 3.88 25.26
C GLY A 738 5.90 4.00 26.76
N ALA A 739 6.20 5.22 27.22
CA ALA A 739 6.60 5.52 28.61
C ALA A 739 5.63 4.97 29.68
N ARG A 740 4.34 4.87 29.34
CA ARG A 740 3.26 4.38 30.21
C ARG A 740 2.83 2.95 29.89
N SER A 741 3.76 2.16 29.38
CA SER A 741 3.56 0.78 28.95
C SER A 741 2.61 0.00 29.87
N TRP A 742 1.48 -0.42 29.30
CA TRP A 742 0.54 -1.35 29.92
C TRP A 742 1.21 -2.71 30.09
N VAL A 743 1.96 -3.18 29.09
CA VAL A 743 2.68 -4.46 29.15
C VAL A 743 3.63 -4.47 30.35
N ARG A 744 4.46 -3.43 30.51
CA ARG A 744 5.38 -3.30 31.66
C ARG A 744 4.64 -3.36 33.01
N LYS A 745 3.50 -2.68 33.12
CA LYS A 745 2.70 -2.67 34.37
C LYS A 745 2.14 -4.06 34.70
N GLN A 746 1.67 -4.81 33.70
CA GLN A 746 1.21 -6.19 33.91
C GLN A 746 2.33 -7.11 34.38
N LEU A 747 3.57 -6.83 34.00
CA LEU A 747 4.76 -7.57 34.44
C LEU A 747 5.23 -7.17 35.86
N GLY A 748 4.64 -6.15 36.48
CA GLY A 748 5.07 -5.62 37.77
C GLY A 748 6.44 -4.95 37.75
N ILE A 749 6.90 -4.48 36.58
CA ILE A 749 8.24 -3.90 36.41
C ILE A 749 8.18 -2.38 36.67
N SER A 750 8.93 -1.90 37.66
CA SER A 750 9.10 -0.47 37.96
C SER A 750 10.14 0.19 37.05
N LEU A 751 9.95 1.48 36.81
CA LEU A 751 10.95 2.37 36.21
C LEU A 751 11.73 3.05 37.32
N GLU A 752 13.04 2.83 37.38
CA GLU A 752 13.97 3.43 38.32
C GLU A 752 14.61 4.68 37.71
N GLY A 753 14.70 5.78 38.48
CA GLY A 753 15.39 6.99 38.05
C GLY A 753 14.90 8.28 38.72
N GLU A 754 15.58 9.39 38.42
CA GLU A 754 15.32 10.70 39.02
C GLU A 754 14.57 11.64 38.07
N ALA A 755 13.74 12.52 38.62
CA ALA A 755 13.14 13.63 37.89
C ALA A 755 14.09 14.83 37.94
N ALA A 756 14.54 15.32 36.78
CA ALA A 756 15.43 16.48 36.70
C ALA A 756 14.70 17.83 36.86
N ASN A 757 13.37 17.80 37.06
CA ASN A 757 12.48 18.94 37.36
C ASN A 757 12.69 20.16 36.45
N SER A 758 13.05 19.96 35.18
CA SER A 758 13.24 21.03 34.20
C SER A 758 12.17 20.91 33.12
N VAL A 759 11.48 22.02 32.84
CA VAL A 759 10.35 22.09 31.91
C VAL A 759 10.74 22.87 30.67
N TRP A 760 10.40 22.31 29.52
CA TRP A 760 10.78 22.85 28.23
C TRP A 760 9.60 22.81 27.26
N GLY A 761 9.45 23.86 26.46
CA GLY A 761 8.53 23.90 25.33
C GLY A 761 9.22 23.44 24.06
N VAL A 762 8.55 22.62 23.25
CA VAL A 762 8.96 22.33 21.86
C VAL A 762 7.97 22.97 20.91
N MET A 763 8.47 23.58 19.85
CA MET A 763 7.62 24.13 18.79
C MET A 763 8.28 23.96 17.43
N ASP A 764 7.49 23.51 16.45
CA ASP A 764 7.83 23.48 15.03
C ASP A 764 7.19 24.67 14.33
N ALA A 765 8.02 25.58 13.82
CA ALA A 765 7.55 26.82 13.23
C ALA A 765 8.36 27.24 11.99
N ILE A 766 7.72 27.97 11.08
CA ILE A 766 8.40 28.76 10.06
C ILE A 766 8.79 30.08 10.71
N CYS A 767 10.05 30.50 10.52
CA CYS A 767 10.61 31.64 11.22
C CYS A 767 11.05 32.73 10.26
N LEU A 768 10.74 33.97 10.60
CA LEU A 768 11.32 35.18 10.02
C LEU A 768 12.24 35.80 11.06
N THR A 769 13.55 35.81 10.80
CA THR A 769 14.56 36.25 11.75
C THR A 769 15.79 36.81 11.04
N ASP A 770 16.52 37.71 11.69
CA ASP A 770 17.85 38.17 11.29
C ASP A 770 18.98 37.39 11.99
N PHE A 771 18.65 36.34 12.76
CA PHE A 771 19.63 35.45 13.37
C PHE A 771 20.36 34.63 12.30
N PRO A 772 21.70 34.75 12.18
CA PRO A 772 22.43 34.28 11.00
C PRO A 772 22.53 32.75 10.89
N ASP A 773 22.39 32.01 12.00
CA ASP A 773 22.57 30.55 12.03
C ASP A 773 21.24 29.77 12.19
N ILE A 774 20.08 30.38 11.90
CA ILE A 774 18.77 29.74 12.10
C ILE A 774 18.58 28.40 11.34
N ARG A 775 19.38 28.18 10.29
CA ARG A 775 19.40 26.95 9.49
C ARG A 775 20.47 25.94 9.91
N LEU A 776 21.19 26.19 10.99
CA LEU A 776 22.15 25.27 11.61
C LEU A 776 21.61 24.80 12.96
N LYS A 777 22.12 23.67 13.46
CA LYS A 777 21.82 23.25 14.83
C LYS A 777 22.54 24.21 15.78
N CYS A 778 21.80 24.87 16.67
CA CYS A 778 22.39 25.87 17.57
C CYS A 778 22.03 25.59 19.02
N THR A 779 23.02 25.71 19.89
CA THR A 779 22.82 25.78 21.35
C THR A 779 23.05 27.22 21.78
N ILE A 780 22.03 27.87 22.33
CA ILE A 780 22.10 29.27 22.74
C ILE A 780 21.86 29.35 24.24
N HIS A 781 22.80 29.98 24.94
CA HIS A 781 22.65 30.36 26.33
C HIS A 781 22.54 31.87 26.43
N SER A 782 21.41 32.37 26.92
CA SER A 782 21.27 33.78 27.28
C SER A 782 21.68 34.01 28.73
N LYS A 783 21.95 35.28 29.10
CA LYS A 783 22.36 35.65 30.46
C LYS A 783 21.26 35.30 31.49
N ASP A 784 20.03 35.76 31.24
CA ASP A 784 18.93 35.69 32.21
C ASP A 784 17.63 35.07 31.66
N ALA A 785 17.49 34.95 30.33
CA ALA A 785 16.28 34.45 29.68
C ALA A 785 16.25 32.91 29.51
N GLY A 786 17.33 32.20 29.85
CA GLY A 786 17.44 30.74 29.74
C GLY A 786 18.10 30.27 28.44
N SER A 787 17.96 28.97 28.16
CA SER A 787 18.62 28.30 27.03
C SER A 787 17.63 27.88 25.94
N ILE A 788 18.08 27.89 24.68
CA ILE A 788 17.35 27.34 23.54
C ILE A 788 18.22 26.35 22.76
N LEU A 789 17.62 25.28 22.25
CA LEU A 789 18.21 24.43 21.22
C LEU A 789 17.40 24.60 19.93
N VAL A 790 18.09 24.99 18.88
CA VAL A 790 17.55 25.19 17.52
C VAL A 790 17.89 23.98 16.68
N VAL A 791 16.90 23.38 16.03
CA VAL A 791 17.08 22.25 15.11
C VAL A 791 16.41 22.58 13.78
N PRO A 792 17.17 22.72 12.68
CA PRO A 792 16.59 22.97 11.37
C PRO A 792 15.83 21.73 10.88
N ARG A 793 14.62 21.94 10.35
CA ARG A 793 13.74 20.90 9.80
C ARG A 793 13.63 21.00 8.28
N GLU A 794 13.00 19.99 7.70
CA GLU A 794 12.57 19.94 6.30
C GLU A 794 11.61 21.09 5.95
N ARG A 795 11.46 21.41 4.66
CA ARG A 795 10.47 22.40 4.15
C ARG A 795 10.53 23.78 4.84
N SER A 796 11.73 24.20 5.23
CA SER A 796 12.00 25.47 5.92
C SER A 796 11.48 25.60 7.35
N TYR A 797 10.87 24.56 7.93
CA TYR A 797 10.53 24.55 9.35
C TYR A 797 11.80 24.59 10.21
N VAL A 798 11.65 25.06 11.44
CA VAL A 798 12.67 25.05 12.49
C VAL A 798 12.00 24.59 13.78
N ARG A 799 12.63 23.63 14.46
CA ARG A 799 12.22 23.17 15.77
C ARG A 799 12.98 23.93 16.85
N PHE A 800 12.26 24.49 17.81
CA PHE A 800 12.81 25.11 18.99
C PHE A 800 12.55 24.26 20.22
N TYR A 801 13.58 24.04 21.02
CA TYR A 801 13.49 23.54 22.38
C TYR A 801 13.79 24.70 23.33
N VAL A 802 12.77 25.27 23.94
CA VAL A 802 12.84 26.48 24.76
C VAL A 802 12.73 26.14 26.23
N GLN A 803 13.70 26.54 27.04
CA GLN A 803 13.62 26.37 28.50
C GLN A 803 12.57 27.31 29.10
N LEU A 804 11.56 26.75 29.78
CA LEU A 804 10.48 27.52 30.41
C LEU A 804 10.74 27.75 31.91
N GLY A 805 11.32 26.78 32.61
CA GLY A 805 11.65 26.91 34.03
C GLY A 805 12.15 25.62 34.69
N THR A 806 12.35 25.70 36.01
CA THR A 806 12.69 24.57 36.89
C THR A 806 11.66 24.48 38.02
N THR A 807 11.13 23.29 38.29
CA THR A 807 10.21 23.00 39.40
C THR A 807 10.96 22.49 40.62
N GLU A 808 10.40 22.67 41.82
CA GLU A 808 10.92 21.99 43.02
C GLU A 808 10.53 20.49 42.99
N PRO A 809 11.37 19.60 43.56
CA PRO A 809 11.07 18.17 43.61
C PRO A 809 9.69 17.89 44.24
N GLY A 810 8.79 17.26 43.47
CA GLY A 810 7.45 16.87 43.93
C GLY A 810 6.33 17.89 43.62
N GLN A 811 6.64 19.08 43.11
CA GLN A 811 5.64 20.07 42.68
C GLN A 811 5.32 19.92 41.19
N ARG A 812 4.04 19.78 40.83
CA ARG A 812 3.62 19.70 39.41
C ARG A 812 3.61 21.08 38.76
N PHE A 813 4.18 21.18 37.56
CA PHE A 813 4.16 22.39 36.76
C PHE A 813 2.74 22.70 36.22
N ASP A 814 2.29 23.96 36.32
CA ASP A 814 0.96 24.35 35.85
C ASP A 814 0.90 24.49 34.33
N ARG A 815 0.41 23.42 33.70
CA ARG A 815 0.17 23.27 32.25
C ARG A 815 -0.79 24.29 31.63
N SER A 816 -1.71 24.86 32.40
CA SER A 816 -2.77 25.72 31.84
C SER A 816 -2.24 27.08 31.37
N SER A 817 -1.04 27.42 31.84
CA SER A 817 -0.38 28.70 31.59
C SER A 817 0.49 28.73 30.33
N VAL A 818 0.82 27.57 29.74
CA VAL A 818 1.74 27.50 28.58
C VAL A 818 0.96 27.44 27.28
N THR A 819 1.23 28.42 26.41
CA THR A 819 0.70 28.48 25.05
C THR A 819 1.85 28.62 24.04
N PRO A 820 1.62 28.35 22.73
CA PRO A 820 2.61 28.62 21.69
C PRO A 820 3.17 30.05 21.75
N GLU A 821 2.31 31.03 22.03
CA GLU A 821 2.69 32.44 22.14
C GLU A 821 3.65 32.67 23.32
N SER A 822 3.42 32.04 24.46
CA SER A 822 4.35 32.13 25.61
C SER A 822 5.73 31.53 25.29
N ILE A 823 5.78 30.45 24.51
CA ILE A 823 7.02 29.81 24.07
C ILE A 823 7.77 30.75 23.11
N ILE A 824 7.06 31.38 22.18
CA ILE A 824 7.61 32.36 21.23
C ILE A 824 8.16 33.59 21.97
N GLN A 825 7.41 34.15 22.93
CA GLN A 825 7.86 35.30 23.73
C GLN A 825 9.16 34.98 24.49
N ARG A 826 9.24 33.76 25.04
CA ARG A 826 10.47 33.31 25.72
C ARG A 826 11.63 33.14 24.75
N ALA A 827 11.39 32.55 23.57
CA ALA A 827 12.39 32.44 22.52
C ALA A 827 12.90 33.82 22.06
N GLN A 828 12.00 34.79 21.85
CA GLN A 828 12.36 36.18 21.51
C GLN A 828 13.27 36.83 22.55
N ALA A 829 12.99 36.62 23.84
CA ALA A 829 13.84 37.11 24.93
C ALA A 829 15.23 36.46 24.92
N ILE A 830 15.33 35.17 24.59
CA ILE A 830 16.61 34.45 24.48
C ILE A 830 17.41 34.93 23.25
N PHE A 831 16.76 35.17 22.12
CA PHE A 831 17.40 35.58 20.86
C PHE A 831 17.88 37.05 20.83
N ALA A 832 17.46 37.89 21.79
CA ALA A 832 17.83 39.31 21.79
C ALA A 832 19.36 39.52 21.66
N PRO A 833 19.84 40.40 20.76
CA PRO A 833 19.09 41.44 20.04
C PRO A 833 18.49 41.02 18.69
N TYR A 834 18.60 39.76 18.28
CA TYR A 834 18.05 39.27 17.02
C TYR A 834 16.52 39.21 17.08
N LYS A 835 15.87 39.57 15.97
CA LYS A 835 14.41 39.53 15.82
C LYS A 835 13.98 38.11 15.50
N LEU A 836 12.88 37.66 16.10
CA LEU A 836 12.26 36.37 15.77
C LEU A 836 10.74 36.54 15.66
N GLU A 837 10.20 36.25 14.50
CA GLU A 837 8.76 36.16 14.23
C GLU A 837 8.43 34.76 13.71
N CYS A 838 7.36 34.16 14.22
CA CYS A 838 6.90 32.83 13.83
C CYS A 838 5.51 32.92 13.20
N PRO A 839 5.39 33.24 11.89
CA PRO A 839 4.10 33.41 11.22
C PRO A 839 3.24 32.14 11.19
N GLU A 840 3.88 30.96 11.21
CA GLU A 840 3.19 29.67 11.16
C GLU A 840 3.81 28.71 12.17
N THR A 841 2.97 28.09 12.99
CA THR A 841 3.33 27.01 13.91
C THR A 841 2.60 25.74 13.49
N GLU A 842 3.35 24.71 13.09
CA GLU A 842 2.79 23.43 12.66
C GLU A 842 2.39 22.57 13.86
N TRP A 843 3.23 22.55 14.90
CA TRP A 843 3.06 21.67 16.04
C TRP A 843 3.79 22.20 17.29
N TRP A 844 3.30 21.88 18.48
CA TRP A 844 3.99 22.18 19.73
C TRP A 844 3.71 21.16 20.84
N THR A 845 4.56 21.14 21.88
CA THR A 845 4.33 20.38 23.11
C THR A 845 5.13 20.96 24.28
N VAL A 846 4.93 20.43 25.48
CA VAL A 846 5.75 20.71 26.66
C VAL A 846 6.24 19.38 27.22
N TYR A 847 7.51 19.31 27.62
CA TYR A 847 8.10 18.14 28.24
C TYR A 847 8.77 18.49 29.56
N GLU A 848 8.64 17.58 30.51
CA GLU A 848 9.47 17.56 31.71
C GLU A 848 10.64 16.60 31.48
N VAL A 849 11.82 16.94 31.97
CA VAL A 849 12.97 16.05 31.83
C VAL A 849 12.94 14.99 32.94
N ASN A 850 12.63 13.74 32.57
CA ASN A 850 12.64 12.58 33.45
C ASN A 850 13.55 11.49 32.86
N GLN A 851 14.54 11.04 33.64
CA GLN A 851 15.43 9.94 33.24
C GLN A 851 15.07 8.69 34.02
N ARG A 852 14.64 7.62 33.34
CA ARG A 852 14.24 6.36 33.99
C ARG A 852 14.57 5.14 33.14
N VAL A 853 14.88 4.03 33.78
CA VAL A 853 15.13 2.71 33.16
C VAL A 853 14.36 1.62 33.88
N ALA A 854 13.86 0.63 33.15
CA ALA A 854 13.24 -0.54 33.75
C ALA A 854 14.28 -1.43 34.45
N ALA A 855 13.95 -1.91 35.65
CA ALA A 855 14.84 -2.81 36.40
C ALA A 855 15.09 -4.14 35.66
N LYS A 856 14.07 -4.64 34.95
CA LYS A 856 14.10 -5.86 34.15
C LYS A 856 13.40 -5.60 32.81
N VAL A 857 13.76 -6.32 31.75
CA VAL A 857 13.12 -6.15 30.43
C VAL A 857 12.56 -7.41 29.81
N ILE A 858 12.93 -8.58 30.34
CA ILE A 858 12.44 -9.88 29.88
C ILE A 858 11.63 -10.56 31.01
N LEU A 859 10.48 -11.12 30.67
CA LEU A 859 9.79 -12.12 31.49
C LEU A 859 9.85 -13.47 30.76
N ASP A 860 10.46 -14.45 31.43
CA ASP A 860 10.53 -15.86 31.05
C ASP A 860 10.96 -16.15 29.60
N ASN A 861 11.76 -15.25 28.99
CA ASN A 861 12.10 -15.26 27.57
C ASN A 861 10.88 -15.26 26.62
N ARG A 862 9.70 -14.86 27.09
CA ARG A 862 8.43 -14.87 26.35
C ARG A 862 7.84 -13.48 26.15
N VAL A 863 7.96 -12.61 27.16
CA VAL A 863 7.46 -11.23 27.10
C VAL A 863 8.63 -10.26 27.21
N PHE A 864 8.68 -9.28 26.31
CA PHE A 864 9.75 -8.29 26.20
C PHE A 864 9.18 -6.87 26.23
N ILE A 865 9.97 -5.90 26.66
CA ILE A 865 9.66 -4.46 26.49
C ILE A 865 10.79 -3.75 25.74
N ALA A 866 10.45 -2.77 24.91
CA ALA A 866 11.40 -2.03 24.08
C ALA A 866 11.02 -0.54 23.93
N GLY A 867 12.04 0.31 23.69
CA GLY A 867 11.87 1.76 23.53
C GLY A 867 11.44 2.45 24.81
N ASP A 868 10.55 3.44 24.72
CA ASP A 868 10.10 4.21 25.89
C ASP A 868 9.44 3.36 26.99
N ALA A 869 8.96 2.15 26.65
CA ALA A 869 8.48 1.18 27.65
C ALA A 869 9.61 0.71 28.58
N PHE A 870 10.84 0.67 28.06
CA PHE A 870 12.07 0.27 28.73
C PHE A 870 12.79 1.47 29.36
N HIS A 871 13.10 2.53 28.61
CA HIS A 871 13.85 3.68 29.12
C HIS A 871 13.27 5.00 28.63
N THR A 872 13.27 6.01 29.48
CA THR A 872 12.82 7.38 29.14
C THR A 872 13.91 8.37 29.51
N HIS A 873 14.15 9.37 28.67
CA HIS A 873 15.21 10.36 28.87
C HIS A 873 14.86 11.70 28.21
N SER A 874 15.73 12.70 28.32
CA SER A 874 15.48 14.02 27.72
C SER A 874 15.54 13.98 26.18
N PRO A 875 14.82 14.88 25.47
CA PRO A 875 14.91 14.97 24.02
C PRO A 875 16.17 15.71 23.53
N LYS A 876 17.00 16.27 24.42
CA LYS A 876 18.10 17.19 24.06
C LYS A 876 19.17 16.55 23.17
N ALA A 877 19.43 15.26 23.36
CA ALA A 877 20.39 14.51 22.56
C ALA A 877 19.77 13.85 21.30
N GLY A 878 18.46 14.01 21.07
CA GLY A 878 17.76 13.39 19.93
C GLY A 878 17.77 11.86 19.93
N GLN A 879 17.99 11.22 21.09
CA GLN A 879 18.24 9.77 21.16
C GLN A 879 16.97 8.91 21.22
N GLY A 880 15.81 9.45 21.58
CA GLY A 880 14.67 8.63 22.04
C GLY A 880 14.18 7.64 21.00
N MET A 881 13.85 8.16 19.82
CA MET A 881 13.45 7.34 18.69
C MET A 881 14.58 6.45 18.17
N ASN A 882 15.83 6.92 18.18
CA ASN A 882 16.98 6.16 17.68
C ASN A 882 17.25 4.93 18.55
N THR A 883 17.43 5.11 19.85
CA THR A 883 17.66 4.01 20.81
C THR A 883 16.48 3.05 20.83
N SER A 884 15.24 3.57 20.80
CA SER A 884 14.02 2.75 20.76
C SER A 884 13.96 1.82 19.54
N MET A 885 14.32 2.33 18.36
CA MET A 885 14.42 1.50 17.17
C MET A 885 15.57 0.49 17.29
N MET A 886 16.71 0.87 17.85
CA MET A 886 17.86 -0.03 18.02
C MET A 886 17.59 -1.19 18.99
N ASP A 887 16.77 -0.98 20.02
CA ASP A 887 16.31 -2.08 20.90
C ASP A 887 15.56 -3.14 20.09
N SER A 888 14.61 -2.68 19.28
CA SER A 888 13.80 -3.55 18.42
C SER A 888 14.61 -4.17 17.28
N TYR A 889 15.60 -3.44 16.76
CA TYR A 889 16.52 -3.93 15.74
C TYR A 889 17.41 -5.06 16.26
N ASN A 890 17.84 -4.98 17.54
CA ASN A 890 18.59 -6.03 18.22
C ASN A 890 17.74 -7.27 18.52
N LEU A 891 16.49 -7.08 18.97
CA LEU A 891 15.61 -8.18 19.35
C LEU A 891 15.02 -8.95 18.14
N GLY A 892 14.69 -8.25 17.05
CA GLY A 892 13.91 -8.80 15.94
C GLY A 892 14.53 -10.04 15.28
N TRP A 893 15.84 -10.00 14.98
CA TRP A 893 16.53 -11.14 14.37
C TRP A 893 16.69 -12.31 15.35
N LYS A 894 16.83 -12.04 16.65
CA LYS A 894 16.95 -13.07 17.69
C LYS A 894 15.65 -13.87 17.81
N LEU A 895 14.52 -13.17 17.91
CA LEU A 895 13.19 -13.79 17.92
C LEU A 895 12.96 -14.65 16.67
N ALA A 896 13.23 -14.09 15.49
CA ALA A 896 13.05 -14.82 14.24
C ALA A 896 13.96 -16.05 14.12
N SER A 897 15.19 -15.98 14.63
CA SER A 897 16.14 -17.12 14.60
C SER A 897 15.66 -18.27 15.51
N VAL A 898 15.12 -17.95 16.69
CA VAL A 898 14.55 -18.94 17.61
C VAL A 898 13.26 -19.53 17.03
N LEU A 899 12.37 -18.70 16.48
CA LEU A 899 11.13 -19.14 15.84
C LEU A 899 11.37 -20.05 14.62
N ALA A 900 12.43 -19.79 13.86
CA ALA A 900 12.83 -20.61 12.73
C ALA A 900 13.57 -21.89 13.13
N GLY A 901 13.80 -22.13 14.43
CA GLY A 901 14.56 -23.28 14.93
C GLY A 901 16.05 -23.25 14.58
N LYS A 902 16.59 -22.09 14.18
CA LYS A 902 18.00 -21.93 13.79
C LYS A 902 18.93 -21.66 14.97
N ALA A 903 18.38 -21.19 16.09
CA ALA A 903 19.14 -20.86 17.29
C ALA A 903 18.42 -21.26 18.57
N SER A 904 19.19 -21.56 19.61
CA SER A 904 18.72 -21.87 20.96
C SER A 904 17.95 -20.70 21.58
N PRO A 905 16.87 -20.95 22.36
CA PRO A 905 16.18 -19.91 23.13
C PRO A 905 17.07 -19.11 24.08
N SER A 906 18.22 -19.67 24.52
CA SER A 906 19.23 -18.95 25.31
C SER A 906 19.76 -17.69 24.60
N LEU A 907 19.61 -17.59 23.28
CA LEU A 907 19.91 -16.39 22.51
C LEU A 907 19.13 -15.15 23.00
N LEU A 908 17.90 -15.34 23.51
CA LEU A 908 17.00 -14.24 23.84
C LEU A 908 17.45 -13.46 25.10
N SER A 909 18.15 -14.09 26.05
CA SER A 909 18.64 -13.40 27.26
C SER A 909 19.65 -12.30 26.93
N THR A 910 20.39 -12.46 25.83
CA THR A 910 21.38 -11.48 25.37
C THR A 910 20.77 -10.13 25.03
N TYR A 911 19.46 -10.05 24.76
CA TYR A 911 18.77 -8.77 24.55
C TYR A 911 18.87 -7.88 25.81
N GLU A 912 18.59 -8.45 26.99
CA GLU A 912 18.68 -7.72 28.25
C GLU A 912 20.13 -7.33 28.56
N GLU A 913 21.05 -8.30 28.48
CA GLU A 913 22.49 -8.08 28.73
C GLU A 913 23.07 -6.93 27.88
N GLU A 914 22.68 -6.87 26.60
CA GLU A 914 23.16 -5.88 25.65
C GLU A 914 22.48 -4.54 25.83
N ARG A 915 21.15 -4.51 25.86
CA ARG A 915 20.38 -3.25 25.78
C ARG A 915 20.25 -2.54 27.13
N HIS A 916 20.31 -3.26 28.25
CA HIS A 916 20.26 -2.65 29.59
C HIS A 916 21.47 -1.80 29.90
N LYS A 917 22.67 -2.28 29.55
CA LYS A 917 23.90 -1.49 29.66
C LYS A 917 23.78 -0.18 28.88
N ILE A 918 23.35 -0.26 27.62
CA ILE A 918 23.24 0.92 26.74
C ILE A 918 22.18 1.90 27.24
N ALA A 919 21.06 1.41 27.76
CA ALA A 919 20.01 2.25 28.34
C ALA A 919 20.50 2.99 29.61
N LYS A 920 21.26 2.32 30.48
CA LYS A 920 21.89 2.95 31.66
C LYS A 920 22.88 4.03 31.27
N GLU A 921 23.79 3.69 30.36
CA GLU A 921 24.78 4.61 29.79
C GLU A 921 24.13 5.85 29.13
N LEU A 922 23.01 5.66 28.45
CA LEU A 922 22.21 6.73 27.86
C LEU A 922 21.70 7.68 28.93
N ILE A 923 21.13 7.14 30.00
CA ILE A 923 20.56 7.91 31.10
C ILE A 923 21.64 8.69 31.87
N GLU A 924 22.77 8.07 32.18
CA GLU A 924 23.88 8.73 32.89
C GLU A 924 24.43 9.92 32.09
N ARG A 925 24.62 9.74 30.79
CA ARG A 925 25.10 10.81 29.90
C ARG A 925 24.04 11.89 29.70
N ASP A 926 22.79 11.51 29.49
CA ASP A 926 21.66 12.45 29.32
C ASP A 926 21.38 13.26 30.60
N TYR A 927 21.53 12.65 31.77
CA TYR A 927 21.42 13.34 33.06
C TYR A 927 22.45 14.47 33.17
N THR A 928 23.70 14.16 32.88
CA THR A 928 24.80 15.14 32.90
C THR A 928 24.58 16.24 31.85
N LEU A 929 24.22 15.87 30.63
CA LEU A 929 23.90 16.81 29.55
C LEU A 929 22.74 17.73 29.91
N SER A 930 21.67 17.16 30.48
CA SER A 930 20.46 17.89 30.87
C SER A 930 20.73 18.94 31.93
N ARG A 931 21.56 18.60 32.94
CA ARG A 931 22.00 19.55 33.98
C ARG A 931 22.84 20.68 33.39
N MET A 932 23.78 20.37 32.51
CA MET A 932 24.63 21.40 31.90
C MET A 932 23.82 22.38 31.03
N PHE A 933 22.82 21.90 30.29
CA PHE A 933 21.93 22.76 29.50
C PHE A 933 20.98 23.63 30.34
N ALA A 934 20.63 23.17 31.54
CA ALA A 934 19.70 23.87 32.44
C ALA A 934 20.42 24.87 33.36
N ALA A 935 21.72 24.68 33.61
CA ALA A 935 22.53 25.54 34.45
C ALA A 935 22.78 26.92 33.83
N ARG A 936 22.98 27.93 34.69
CA ARG A 936 23.36 29.28 34.24
C ARG A 936 24.83 29.30 33.78
N PRO A 937 25.16 30.09 32.73
CA PRO A 937 26.54 30.34 32.33
C PRO A 937 27.37 30.89 33.49
N LYS A 938 28.60 30.40 33.66
CA LYS A 938 29.54 30.94 34.65
C LYS A 938 30.15 32.27 34.15
N GLU A 939 30.18 33.30 35.00
CA GLU A 939 30.86 34.57 34.70
C GLU A 939 32.41 34.40 34.72
N GLU A 940 33.11 35.05 33.80
CA GLU A 940 34.59 35.00 33.73
C GLU A 940 35.21 35.52 35.04
N GLY A 941 35.92 34.65 35.76
CA GLY A 941 36.64 34.97 37.00
C GLY A 941 35.88 34.74 38.32
N GLY A 942 34.61 34.30 38.29
CA GLY A 942 33.81 34.05 39.49
C GLY A 942 33.95 32.63 40.10
N THR A 943 33.87 32.50 41.43
CA THR A 943 33.93 31.22 42.18
C THR A 943 32.58 30.49 42.32
N GLY A 944 31.51 30.91 41.64
CA GLY A 944 30.15 30.39 41.80
C GLY A 944 29.78 29.09 41.04
N GLU A 945 28.64 28.51 41.41
CA GLU A 945 28.03 27.23 40.95
C GLU A 945 27.46 27.25 39.50
N GLY A 946 28.16 27.87 38.55
CA GLY A 946 27.79 27.87 37.12
C GLY A 946 28.58 26.85 36.28
N VAL A 947 28.06 26.46 35.12
CA VAL A 947 28.78 25.59 34.17
C VAL A 947 29.64 26.45 33.23
N SER A 948 30.93 26.13 33.12
CA SER A 948 31.84 26.76 32.17
C SER A 948 31.51 26.35 30.74
N HIS A 949 31.59 27.30 29.80
CA HIS A 949 31.39 27.04 28.38
C HIS A 949 32.43 26.09 27.78
N GLU A 950 33.66 26.11 28.29
CA GLU A 950 34.69 25.16 27.85
C GLU A 950 34.37 23.72 28.26
N ASP A 951 33.86 23.54 29.48
CA ASP A 951 33.50 22.22 30.01
C ASP A 951 32.30 21.64 29.27
N PHE A 952 31.28 22.47 29.02
CA PHE A 952 30.13 22.10 28.21
C PHE A 952 30.55 21.67 26.80
N LYS A 953 31.45 22.42 26.17
CA LYS A 953 31.98 22.12 24.84
C LYS A 953 32.77 20.81 24.81
N LYS A 954 33.68 20.59 25.76
CA LYS A 954 34.46 19.34 25.86
C LYS A 954 33.54 18.14 26.06
N PHE A 955 32.52 18.30 26.91
CA PHE A 955 31.53 17.26 27.16
C PHE A 955 30.63 16.98 25.94
N PHE A 956 30.18 18.02 25.23
CA PHE A 956 29.39 17.84 24.01
C PHE A 956 30.19 17.12 22.91
N GLN A 957 31.47 17.45 22.77
CA GLN A 957 32.37 16.76 21.85
C GLN A 957 32.61 15.30 22.26
N SER A 958 32.81 15.01 23.55
CA SER A 958 33.02 13.64 24.02
C SER A 958 31.77 12.75 23.85
N ILE A 959 30.58 13.34 23.89
CA ILE A 959 29.33 12.61 23.63
C ILE A 959 29.08 12.41 22.13
N GLY A 960 29.57 13.29 21.24
CA GLY A 960 29.21 13.29 19.81
C GLY A 960 29.27 11.91 19.15
N ARG A 961 30.38 11.18 19.33
CA ARG A 961 30.54 9.83 18.78
C ARG A 961 29.53 8.84 19.36
N TRP A 962 29.22 8.92 20.66
CA TRP A 962 28.21 8.07 21.29
C TRP A 962 26.79 8.44 20.85
N ALA A 963 26.47 9.73 20.75
CA ALA A 963 25.18 10.23 20.28
C ALA A 963 24.89 9.86 18.81
N SER A 964 25.92 9.70 17.97
CA SER A 964 25.75 9.18 16.61
C SER A 964 25.20 7.73 16.57
N GLY A 965 25.22 7.04 17.71
CA GLY A 965 24.85 5.63 17.87
C GLY A 965 25.91 4.64 17.37
N THR A 966 27.05 5.12 16.88
CA THR A 966 28.09 4.26 16.27
C THR A 966 29.07 3.67 17.28
N ALA A 967 29.22 4.27 18.46
CA ALA A 967 30.11 3.81 19.54
C ALA A 967 29.41 2.93 20.60
N VAL A 968 28.30 2.28 20.22
CA VAL A 968 27.66 1.29 21.07
C VAL A 968 28.56 0.06 21.16
N HIS A 969 28.93 -0.34 22.39
CA HIS A 969 29.82 -1.46 22.65
C HIS A 969 29.18 -2.48 23.59
N TYR A 970 28.90 -3.68 23.10
CA TYR A 970 28.41 -4.79 23.89
C TYR A 970 29.52 -5.50 24.67
N ASN A 971 29.24 -5.89 25.91
CA ASN A 971 30.17 -6.69 26.70
C ASN A 971 30.28 -8.11 26.14
N PRO A 972 31.38 -8.84 26.44
CA PRO A 972 31.48 -10.24 26.12
C PRO A 972 30.29 -11.04 26.68
N ASN A 973 29.63 -11.79 25.81
CA ASN A 973 28.46 -12.61 26.12
C ASN A 973 28.37 -13.78 25.14
N LEU A 974 27.21 -14.45 25.05
CA LEU A 974 27.00 -15.57 24.11
C LEU A 974 27.31 -15.19 22.65
N LEU A 975 27.06 -13.94 22.25
CA LEU A 975 27.19 -13.43 20.87
C LEU A 975 28.41 -12.55 20.64
N THR A 976 29.15 -12.22 21.69
CA THR A 976 30.31 -11.33 21.61
C THR A 976 31.48 -12.00 22.30
N ALA A 977 32.49 -12.39 21.54
CA ALA A 977 33.68 -13.03 22.07
C ALA A 977 34.49 -12.05 22.94
N PRO A 978 35.23 -12.54 23.95
CA PRO A 978 36.15 -11.70 24.71
C PRO A 978 37.21 -11.08 23.78
N GLU A 979 37.67 -9.88 24.11
CA GLU A 979 38.76 -9.24 23.36
C GLU A 979 40.09 -9.99 23.56
N ARG A 980 40.95 -9.93 22.54
CA ARG A 980 42.31 -10.50 22.59
C ARG A 980 43.28 -9.46 23.13
N GLU A 981 44.35 -9.91 23.77
CA GLU A 981 45.43 -9.04 24.26
C GLU A 981 46.14 -8.28 23.12
N THR A 982 46.26 -8.90 21.93
CA THR A 982 46.80 -8.25 20.72
C THR A 982 45.74 -8.26 19.63
N SER A 983 45.30 -7.07 19.19
CA SER A 983 44.26 -6.93 18.16
C SER A 983 44.82 -7.10 16.75
N LEU A 984 44.21 -8.00 15.98
CA LEU A 984 44.50 -8.23 14.55
C LEU A 984 43.87 -7.18 13.63
N ALA A 985 42.83 -6.49 14.12
CA ALA A 985 42.09 -5.47 13.39
C ALA A 985 41.54 -4.43 14.39
N PRO A 986 42.35 -3.43 14.80
CA PRO A 986 41.94 -2.44 15.79
C PRO A 986 40.68 -1.65 15.40
N GLY A 987 40.38 -1.53 14.11
CA GLY A 987 39.15 -0.90 13.61
C GLY A 987 37.91 -1.81 13.61
N LEU A 988 38.04 -3.06 14.07
CA LEU A 988 36.94 -4.03 14.23
C LEU A 988 36.84 -4.52 15.69
N PRO A 989 36.64 -3.62 16.68
CA PRO A 989 36.50 -4.04 18.08
C PRO A 989 35.28 -4.96 18.27
N HIS A 990 35.42 -5.96 19.13
CA HIS A 990 34.32 -6.88 19.44
C HIS A 990 33.20 -6.11 20.13
N GLY A 991 31.95 -6.38 19.75
CA GLY A 991 30.77 -5.77 20.37
C GLY A 991 30.39 -4.40 19.81
N GLU A 992 31.19 -3.77 18.95
CA GLU A 992 30.79 -2.57 18.20
C GLU A 992 30.19 -2.90 16.84
N ARG A 993 29.53 -1.90 16.23
CA ARG A 993 28.99 -2.01 14.88
C ARG A 993 30.10 -1.98 13.82
N PHE A 994 30.00 -2.83 12.80
CA PHE A 994 31.00 -2.89 11.72
C PHE A 994 31.10 -1.54 10.96
N PRO A 995 32.28 -0.87 10.95
CA PRO A 995 32.48 0.38 10.22
C PRO A 995 32.67 0.12 8.72
N SER A 996 31.71 0.61 7.93
CA SER A 996 31.68 0.36 6.49
C SER A 996 32.61 1.28 5.70
N HIS A 997 33.51 0.69 4.91
CA HIS A 997 34.43 1.40 4.02
C HIS A 997 34.22 1.00 2.55
N GLY A 998 34.77 1.79 1.63
CA GLY A 998 34.72 1.54 0.20
C GLY A 998 35.53 0.29 -0.19
N VAL A 999 34.96 -0.54 -1.06
CA VAL A 999 35.57 -1.71 -1.69
C VAL A 999 35.10 -1.78 -3.15
N VAL A 1000 35.82 -2.50 -3.99
CA VAL A 1000 35.45 -2.69 -5.40
C VAL A 1000 35.12 -4.16 -5.63
N SER A 1001 33.97 -4.45 -6.25
CA SER A 1001 33.65 -5.83 -6.62
C SER A 1001 34.61 -6.33 -7.70
N ILE A 1002 35.10 -7.56 -7.53
CA ILE A 1002 35.98 -8.18 -8.53
C ILE A 1002 35.21 -8.55 -9.80
N ALA A 1003 33.92 -8.88 -9.67
CA ALA A 1003 33.10 -9.37 -10.78
C ALA A 1003 32.73 -8.29 -11.81
N ASP A 1004 32.39 -7.08 -11.36
CA ASP A 1004 31.85 -6.01 -12.22
C ASP A 1004 32.57 -4.65 -12.06
N ALA A 1005 33.63 -4.58 -11.25
CA ALA A 1005 34.36 -3.36 -10.91
C ALA A 1005 33.51 -2.24 -10.29
N ARG A 1006 32.31 -2.56 -9.78
CA ARG A 1006 31.45 -1.57 -9.14
C ARG A 1006 31.97 -1.23 -7.74
N PRO A 1007 32.12 0.07 -7.39
CA PRO A 1007 32.41 0.47 -6.02
C PRO A 1007 31.20 0.25 -5.12
N TRP A 1008 31.47 -0.22 -3.91
CA TRP A 1008 30.49 -0.46 -2.86
C TRP A 1008 31.05 0.00 -1.53
N HIS A 1009 30.20 0.54 -0.66
CA HIS A 1009 30.49 0.48 0.76
C HIS A 1009 30.20 -0.95 1.24
N LEU A 1010 31.15 -1.61 1.88
CA LEU A 1010 31.00 -3.04 2.23
C LEU A 1010 29.75 -3.30 3.10
N GLY A 1011 29.40 -2.37 3.99
CA GLY A 1011 28.20 -2.46 4.82
C GLY A 1011 26.88 -2.40 4.05
N ASP A 1012 26.85 -1.95 2.79
CA ASP A 1012 25.66 -2.07 1.91
C ASP A 1012 25.35 -3.54 1.56
N ARG A 1013 26.33 -4.44 1.72
CA ARG A 1013 26.14 -5.88 1.56
C ARG A 1013 25.56 -6.56 2.79
N PHE A 1014 25.54 -5.88 3.94
CA PHE A 1014 24.96 -6.41 5.16
C PHE A 1014 23.46 -6.10 5.23
N VAL A 1015 22.71 -6.67 4.30
CA VAL A 1015 21.26 -6.50 4.19
C VAL A 1015 20.57 -7.04 5.45
N SER A 1016 19.52 -6.37 5.92
CA SER A 1016 18.72 -6.88 7.05
C SER A 1016 17.83 -8.04 6.60
N ASP A 1017 18.38 -9.26 6.58
CA ASP A 1017 17.72 -10.49 6.12
C ASP A 1017 17.88 -11.68 7.08
N GLY A 1018 18.45 -11.43 8.27
CA GLY A 1018 18.62 -12.43 9.32
C GLY A 1018 19.89 -13.27 9.23
N ARG A 1019 20.70 -13.11 8.16
CA ARG A 1019 21.93 -13.89 7.97
C ARG A 1019 23.08 -13.40 8.83
N TRP A 1020 23.94 -14.32 9.25
CA TRP A 1020 25.24 -14.00 9.85
C TRP A 1020 26.29 -13.81 8.78
N ARG A 1021 27.27 -12.94 8.99
CA ARG A 1021 28.28 -12.58 7.97
C ARG A 1021 29.64 -13.02 8.46
N VAL A 1022 30.41 -13.64 7.59
CA VAL A 1022 31.82 -13.95 7.82
C VAL A 1022 32.61 -13.24 6.74
N VAL A 1023 33.30 -12.16 7.13
CA VAL A 1023 34.14 -11.37 6.23
C VAL A 1023 35.56 -11.87 6.34
N ILE A 1024 36.08 -12.42 5.25
CA ILE A 1024 37.44 -12.92 5.13
C ILE A 1024 38.29 -11.80 4.50
N PHE A 1025 39.14 -11.19 5.31
CA PHE A 1025 40.20 -10.31 4.82
C PHE A 1025 41.39 -11.17 4.46
N ALA A 1026 41.43 -11.61 3.20
CA ALA A 1026 42.36 -12.62 2.72
C ALA A 1026 43.81 -12.12 2.54
N GLY A 1027 44.08 -10.83 2.70
CA GLY A 1027 45.39 -10.23 2.43
C GLY A 1027 45.74 -10.22 0.94
N ASP A 1028 47.05 -10.22 0.65
CA ASP A 1028 47.56 -10.27 -0.72
C ASP A 1028 47.64 -11.73 -1.21
N VAL A 1029 46.65 -12.14 -1.99
CA VAL A 1029 46.54 -13.54 -2.45
C VAL A 1029 47.49 -13.89 -3.61
N ARG A 1030 48.36 -12.95 -4.03
CA ARG A 1030 49.45 -13.23 -4.97
C ARG A 1030 50.63 -13.93 -4.28
N GLU A 1031 50.75 -13.74 -2.97
CA GLU A 1031 51.75 -14.41 -2.14
C GLU A 1031 51.32 -15.86 -1.87
N SER A 1032 52.21 -16.82 -2.13
CA SER A 1032 51.88 -18.25 -2.07
C SER A 1032 51.48 -18.72 -0.67
N GLU A 1033 52.10 -18.17 0.37
CA GLU A 1033 51.76 -18.50 1.77
C GLU A 1033 50.35 -18.03 2.14
N GLN A 1034 49.99 -16.82 1.72
CA GLN A 1034 48.68 -16.25 2.02
C GLN A 1034 47.58 -16.92 1.23
N ARG A 1035 47.86 -17.26 -0.03
CA ARG A 1035 46.97 -18.06 -0.86
C ARG A 1035 46.70 -19.43 -0.23
N ALA A 1036 47.74 -20.11 0.28
CA ALA A 1036 47.59 -21.40 0.95
C ALA A 1036 46.67 -21.32 2.18
N LYS A 1037 46.74 -20.24 2.96
CA LYS A 1037 45.83 -20.00 4.09
C LYS A 1037 44.38 -19.83 3.62
N LEU A 1038 44.13 -19.06 2.56
CA LEU A 1038 42.80 -18.90 2.01
C LEU A 1038 42.21 -20.24 1.51
N ASP A 1039 43.04 -21.05 0.85
CA ASP A 1039 42.62 -22.37 0.36
C ASP A 1039 42.33 -23.33 1.54
N GLN A 1040 43.06 -23.26 2.65
CA GLN A 1040 42.76 -24.00 3.89
C GLN A 1040 41.45 -23.56 4.53
N VAL A 1041 41.19 -22.26 4.60
CA VAL A 1041 39.91 -21.70 5.07
C VAL A 1041 38.77 -22.22 4.21
N ALA A 1042 38.89 -22.13 2.88
CA ALA A 1042 37.88 -22.62 1.95
C ALA A 1042 37.66 -24.14 2.09
N ALA A 1043 38.72 -24.94 2.23
CA ALA A 1043 38.61 -26.37 2.45
C ALA A 1043 37.86 -26.73 3.75
N TYR A 1044 38.07 -25.96 4.83
CA TYR A 1044 37.31 -26.13 6.07
C TYR A 1044 35.83 -25.75 5.88
N LEU A 1045 35.54 -24.63 5.22
CA LEU A 1045 34.17 -24.18 4.93
C LEU A 1045 33.39 -25.20 4.11
N ASP A 1046 34.05 -25.87 3.16
CA ASP A 1046 33.43 -26.88 2.29
C ASP A 1046 33.36 -28.28 2.93
N SER A 1047 34.09 -28.51 4.04
CA SER A 1047 34.08 -29.78 4.74
C SER A 1047 32.72 -30.07 5.41
N PRO A 1048 32.33 -31.35 5.59
CA PRO A 1048 31.10 -31.71 6.30
C PRO A 1048 31.05 -31.21 7.75
N SER A 1049 32.21 -31.01 8.38
CA SER A 1049 32.36 -30.41 9.72
C SER A 1049 32.40 -28.89 9.73
N GLY A 1050 32.42 -28.26 8.55
CA GLY A 1050 32.45 -26.81 8.40
C GLY A 1050 31.11 -26.19 8.75
N PHE A 1051 31.11 -25.06 9.47
CA PHE A 1051 29.87 -24.44 9.95
C PHE A 1051 28.88 -24.09 8.84
N LEU A 1052 29.34 -23.80 7.61
CA LEU A 1052 28.45 -23.58 6.47
C LEU A 1052 27.63 -24.83 6.14
N ARG A 1053 28.28 -26.00 6.07
CA ARG A 1053 27.62 -27.27 5.77
C ARG A 1053 26.79 -27.79 6.95
N THR A 1054 27.21 -27.50 8.18
CA THR A 1054 26.51 -27.93 9.40
C THR A 1054 25.18 -27.19 9.62
N TYR A 1055 25.13 -25.88 9.43
CA TYR A 1055 23.96 -25.06 9.80
C TYR A 1055 23.07 -24.65 8.63
N THR A 1056 23.51 -24.86 7.38
CA THR A 1056 22.71 -24.53 6.20
C THR A 1056 21.84 -25.72 5.80
N PRO A 1057 20.51 -25.57 5.66
CA PRO A 1057 19.64 -26.62 5.14
C PRO A 1057 20.10 -27.12 3.76
N ALA A 1058 20.04 -28.44 3.53
CA ALA A 1058 20.57 -29.05 2.31
C ALA A 1058 19.94 -28.52 1.01
N ASP A 1059 18.66 -28.16 1.06
CA ASP A 1059 17.89 -27.64 -0.07
C ASP A 1059 18.11 -26.15 -0.33
N ASP A 1060 18.58 -25.39 0.66
CA ASP A 1060 18.80 -23.95 0.55
C ASP A 1060 20.13 -23.60 -0.15
N ASP A 1061 20.30 -22.33 -0.51
CA ASP A 1061 21.59 -21.78 -0.96
C ASP A 1061 22.60 -21.79 0.19
N LEU A 1062 23.89 -22.00 -0.14
CA LEU A 1062 24.97 -22.14 0.86
C LEU A 1062 25.13 -20.90 1.75
N ASP A 1063 24.73 -19.73 1.26
CA ASP A 1063 24.81 -18.45 1.96
C ASP A 1063 23.48 -18.03 2.60
N SER A 1064 22.51 -18.93 2.76
CA SER A 1064 21.17 -18.64 3.29
C SER A 1064 21.11 -18.44 4.82
N VAL A 1065 22.11 -18.93 5.55
CA VAL A 1065 22.23 -18.78 7.02
C VAL A 1065 23.45 -17.96 7.38
N VAL A 1066 24.62 -18.34 6.86
CA VAL A 1066 25.87 -17.61 7.04
C VAL A 1066 26.42 -17.22 5.68
N GLU A 1067 26.52 -15.92 5.44
CA GLU A 1067 27.03 -15.33 4.22
C GLU A 1067 28.53 -15.06 4.35
N VAL A 1068 29.32 -15.62 3.43
CA VAL A 1068 30.77 -15.39 3.38
C VAL A 1068 31.09 -14.33 2.34
N LEU A 1069 31.84 -13.31 2.72
CA LEU A 1069 32.36 -12.28 1.82
C LEU A 1069 33.88 -12.26 1.91
N THR A 1070 34.56 -12.21 0.77
CA THR A 1070 36.03 -12.19 0.71
C THR A 1070 36.50 -10.83 0.19
N VAL A 1071 37.44 -10.21 0.91
CA VAL A 1071 38.05 -8.93 0.56
C VAL A 1071 39.57 -9.13 0.47
N ILE A 1072 40.14 -8.98 -0.72
CA ILE A 1072 41.60 -9.09 -0.94
C ILE A 1072 42.26 -7.71 -0.91
N SER A 1073 43.56 -7.64 -0.60
CA SER A 1073 44.30 -6.36 -0.56
C SER A 1073 45.02 -6.02 -1.88
N ASN A 1074 45.18 -6.98 -2.77
CA ASN A 1074 45.81 -6.74 -4.07
C ASN A 1074 44.83 -6.10 -5.08
N PRO A 1075 45.32 -5.36 -6.10
CA PRO A 1075 44.47 -4.74 -7.11
C PRO A 1075 43.58 -5.76 -7.80
N ARG A 1076 42.31 -5.44 -8.05
CA ARG A 1076 41.32 -6.41 -8.57
C ARG A 1076 41.76 -7.03 -9.90
N ILE A 1077 42.51 -6.29 -10.73
CA ILE A 1077 42.97 -6.72 -12.07
C ILE A 1077 44.06 -7.80 -12.00
N SER A 1078 44.61 -8.07 -10.83
CA SER A 1078 45.70 -9.02 -10.66
C SER A 1078 45.23 -10.46 -10.46
N VAL A 1079 43.94 -10.69 -10.20
CA VAL A 1079 43.39 -12.03 -9.94
C VAL A 1079 41.98 -12.15 -10.55
N GLU A 1080 41.75 -13.22 -11.28
CA GLU A 1080 40.44 -13.54 -11.85
C GLU A 1080 39.51 -14.21 -10.81
N PRO A 1081 38.18 -13.97 -10.83
CA PRO A 1081 37.23 -14.64 -9.94
C PRO A 1081 37.34 -16.18 -9.96
N ASN A 1082 37.61 -16.78 -11.13
CA ASN A 1082 37.77 -18.22 -11.30
C ASN A 1082 38.97 -18.81 -10.54
N ALA A 1083 39.89 -17.96 -10.07
CA ALA A 1083 41.00 -18.40 -9.24
C ALA A 1083 40.56 -18.70 -7.79
N PHE A 1084 39.37 -18.29 -7.34
CA PHE A 1084 38.90 -18.52 -5.97
C PHE A 1084 38.13 -19.85 -5.85
N PRO A 1085 38.29 -20.58 -4.72
CA PRO A 1085 37.51 -21.79 -4.44
C PRO A 1085 36.00 -21.57 -4.52
N ASP A 1086 35.26 -22.54 -5.06
CA ASP A 1086 33.82 -22.44 -5.34
C ASP A 1086 32.97 -22.07 -4.11
N VAL A 1087 33.36 -22.52 -2.92
CA VAL A 1087 32.67 -22.24 -1.65
C VAL A 1087 32.60 -20.74 -1.32
N LEU A 1088 33.56 -19.93 -1.81
CA LEU A 1088 33.63 -18.48 -1.56
C LEU A 1088 32.71 -17.67 -2.49
N TRP A 1089 32.17 -18.30 -3.53
CA TRP A 1089 31.28 -17.69 -4.51
C TRP A 1089 30.40 -18.79 -5.16
N PRO A 1090 29.53 -19.42 -4.34
CA PRO A 1090 28.85 -20.66 -4.72
C PRO A 1090 27.85 -20.44 -5.85
N PRO A 1091 27.50 -21.49 -6.60
CA PRO A 1091 26.36 -21.45 -7.52
C PRO A 1091 25.05 -21.33 -6.73
N LEU A 1092 24.20 -20.39 -7.16
CA LEU A 1092 22.86 -20.12 -6.64
C LEU A 1092 21.84 -21.07 -7.27
N LYS A 1093 20.97 -21.64 -6.44
CA LYS A 1093 19.86 -22.49 -6.87
C LYS A 1093 18.65 -21.63 -7.32
N PRO A 1094 17.80 -22.14 -8.22
CA PRO A 1094 17.91 -23.39 -8.97
C PRO A 1094 18.73 -23.27 -10.26
N TRP A 1095 19.23 -22.07 -10.60
CA TRP A 1095 19.75 -21.76 -11.93
C TRP A 1095 21.22 -22.15 -12.15
N GLY A 1096 21.99 -22.38 -11.07
CA GLY A 1096 23.42 -22.66 -11.15
C GLY A 1096 24.30 -21.45 -11.48
N SER A 1097 23.76 -20.23 -11.42
CA SER A 1097 24.53 -18.99 -11.61
C SER A 1097 25.43 -18.72 -10.43
N ARG A 1098 26.65 -18.18 -10.63
CA ARG A 1098 27.54 -17.81 -9.52
C ARG A 1098 26.99 -16.64 -8.70
N ALA A 1099 27.29 -16.64 -7.41
CA ALA A 1099 27.08 -15.51 -6.51
C ALA A 1099 28.19 -14.46 -6.73
N TYR A 1100 27.98 -13.53 -7.68
CA TYR A 1100 28.98 -12.53 -8.08
C TYR A 1100 29.22 -11.41 -7.05
N ASP A 1101 28.40 -11.33 -6.00
CA ASP A 1101 28.45 -10.30 -4.96
C ASP A 1101 29.23 -10.74 -3.71
N LYS A 1102 30.10 -11.75 -3.82
CA LYS A 1102 30.89 -12.30 -2.69
C LYS A 1102 32.35 -11.89 -2.66
N LEU A 1103 32.91 -11.49 -3.79
CA LEU A 1103 34.35 -11.20 -3.94
C LEU A 1103 34.61 -9.71 -4.17
N TYR A 1104 35.47 -9.14 -3.33
CA TYR A 1104 35.83 -7.73 -3.32
C TYR A 1104 37.34 -7.54 -3.22
N ALA A 1105 37.82 -6.38 -3.69
CA ALA A 1105 39.19 -5.93 -3.55
C ALA A 1105 39.25 -4.57 -2.85
N ASP A 1106 40.29 -4.38 -2.05
CA ASP A 1106 40.70 -3.08 -1.54
C ASP A 1106 41.42 -2.31 -2.64
N ASP A 1107 40.63 -1.75 -3.55
CA ASP A 1107 41.11 -1.08 -4.77
C ASP A 1107 40.38 0.25 -4.97
N SER A 1108 40.92 1.10 -5.83
CA SER A 1108 40.32 2.37 -6.22
C SER A 1108 39.40 2.19 -7.44
N SER A 1109 38.22 2.80 -7.39
CA SER A 1109 37.33 2.88 -8.55
C SER A 1109 37.78 4.01 -9.48
N PRO A 1110 37.91 3.77 -10.80
CA PRO A 1110 38.25 4.82 -11.76
C PRO A 1110 37.12 5.86 -11.94
N VAL A 1111 35.89 5.55 -11.53
CA VAL A 1111 34.71 6.44 -11.69
C VAL A 1111 34.50 7.35 -10.47
N THR A 1112 34.90 6.90 -9.28
CA THR A 1112 34.72 7.63 -8.01
C THR A 1112 36.02 7.65 -7.18
N PRO A 1113 37.02 8.46 -7.58
CA PRO A 1113 38.35 8.49 -6.94
C PRO A 1113 38.36 9.01 -5.48
N SER A 1114 37.27 9.61 -5.02
CA SER A 1114 37.07 10.09 -3.64
C SER A 1114 36.70 8.96 -2.67
N ASP A 1115 36.10 7.87 -3.16
CA ASP A 1115 35.77 6.67 -2.39
C ASP A 1115 36.91 5.65 -2.48
N ARG A 1116 38.12 6.06 -2.09
CA ARG A 1116 39.30 5.21 -2.17
C ARG A 1116 39.11 3.98 -1.27
N GLY A 1117 39.16 2.79 -1.87
CA GLY A 1117 39.35 1.54 -1.15
C GLY A 1117 40.69 1.57 -0.44
N GLU A 1118 40.65 1.83 0.86
CA GLU A 1118 41.74 1.66 1.82
C GLU A 1118 41.23 0.92 3.06
N ILE A 1119 40.34 -0.06 2.89
CA ILE A 1119 39.67 -0.76 3.99
C ILE A 1119 40.67 -1.47 4.91
N TYR A 1120 41.76 -2.05 4.39
CA TYR A 1120 42.78 -2.69 5.24
C TYR A 1120 43.43 -1.68 6.17
N LYS A 1121 43.85 -0.54 5.61
CA LYS A 1121 44.50 0.54 6.37
C LYS A 1121 43.56 1.18 7.38
N ASN A 1122 42.32 1.45 6.99
CA ASN A 1122 41.32 2.09 7.85
C ASN A 1122 40.88 1.18 9.02
N LEU A 1123 40.88 -0.14 8.80
CA LEU A 1123 40.57 -1.12 9.85
C LEU A 1123 41.81 -1.59 10.63
N GLY A 1124 43.01 -1.16 10.23
CA GLY A 1124 44.28 -1.56 10.84
C GLY A 1124 44.61 -3.05 10.64
N ILE A 1125 44.21 -3.63 9.51
CA ILE A 1125 44.46 -5.03 9.16
C ILE A 1125 45.77 -5.10 8.37
N ASP A 1126 46.70 -5.96 8.78
CA ASP A 1126 47.94 -6.19 8.03
C ASP A 1126 47.66 -7.05 6.78
N PRO A 1127 47.95 -6.54 5.56
CA PRO A 1127 47.78 -7.29 4.31
C PRO A 1127 48.55 -8.62 4.23
N LYS A 1128 49.61 -8.80 5.03
CA LYS A 1128 50.42 -10.03 5.04
C LYS A 1128 49.82 -11.15 5.88
N THR A 1129 49.03 -10.80 6.90
CA THR A 1129 48.44 -11.79 7.81
C THR A 1129 46.96 -12.00 7.50
N GLY A 1130 46.22 -10.93 7.22
CA GLY A 1130 44.78 -10.98 7.05
C GLY A 1130 44.06 -11.37 8.35
N CYS A 1131 42.72 -11.45 8.29
CA CYS A 1131 41.90 -11.89 9.41
C CYS A 1131 40.51 -12.33 8.96
N ILE A 1132 39.75 -12.95 9.85
CA ILE A 1132 38.35 -13.31 9.65
C ILE A 1132 37.51 -12.59 10.70
N ALA A 1133 36.48 -11.86 10.26
CA ALA A 1133 35.55 -11.15 11.12
C ALA A 1133 34.14 -11.74 11.01
N VAL A 1134 33.56 -12.11 12.14
CA VAL A 1134 32.17 -12.56 12.26
C VAL A 1134 31.29 -11.37 12.62
N VAL A 1135 30.25 -11.14 11.84
CA VAL A 1135 29.33 -10.01 11.95
C VAL A 1135 27.90 -10.53 12.07
N ARG A 1136 27.16 -10.01 13.05
CA ARG A 1136 25.78 -10.39 13.37
C ARG A 1136 24.78 -9.93 12.30
N PRO A 1137 23.55 -10.48 12.32
CA PRO A 1137 22.45 -9.96 11.51
C PRO A 1137 22.12 -8.48 11.78
N ASP A 1138 22.41 -7.98 12.99
CA ASP A 1138 22.31 -6.56 13.37
C ASP A 1138 23.58 -5.74 13.11
N GLN A 1139 24.52 -6.31 12.35
CA GLN A 1139 25.78 -5.71 11.89
C GLN A 1139 26.82 -5.38 12.98
N HIS A 1140 26.69 -5.95 14.19
CA HIS A 1140 27.75 -5.87 15.21
C HIS A 1140 28.80 -6.94 15.02
N VAL A 1141 30.06 -6.60 15.30
CA VAL A 1141 31.20 -7.52 15.24
C VAL A 1141 31.16 -8.43 16.46
N SER A 1142 31.18 -9.73 16.23
CA SER A 1142 31.13 -10.75 17.28
C SER A 1142 32.49 -11.34 17.63
N LEU A 1143 33.34 -11.54 16.62
CA LEU A 1143 34.61 -12.23 16.73
C LEU A 1143 35.53 -11.79 15.59
N VAL A 1144 36.79 -11.51 15.90
CA VAL A 1144 37.88 -11.39 14.94
C VAL A 1144 38.95 -12.42 15.30
N CYS A 1145 39.36 -13.23 14.33
CA CYS A 1145 40.38 -14.27 14.50
C CYS A 1145 41.36 -14.32 13.32
N ALA A 1146 42.48 -15.01 13.50
CA ALA A 1146 43.44 -15.22 12.43
C ALA A 1146 42.89 -16.22 11.40
N MET A 1147 43.40 -16.16 10.16
CA MET A 1147 42.88 -17.02 9.08
C MET A 1147 43.08 -18.52 9.33
N ASP A 1148 44.18 -18.90 9.98
CA ASP A 1148 44.51 -20.27 10.38
C ASP A 1148 43.66 -20.77 11.57
N GLU A 1149 42.94 -19.86 12.25
CA GLU A 1149 42.07 -20.16 13.39
C GLU A 1149 40.59 -20.27 13.01
N VAL A 1150 40.25 -20.47 11.72
CA VAL A 1150 38.86 -20.54 11.22
C VAL A 1150 37.95 -21.50 12.00
N LYS A 1151 38.50 -22.56 12.62
CA LYS A 1151 37.74 -23.47 13.48
C LYS A 1151 37.11 -22.78 14.68
N GLN A 1152 37.73 -21.72 15.22
CA GLN A 1152 37.17 -20.91 16.30
C GLN A 1152 35.84 -20.24 15.88
N VAL A 1153 35.65 -19.95 14.59
CA VAL A 1153 34.38 -19.45 14.06
C VAL A 1153 33.29 -20.54 14.15
N GLY A 1154 33.63 -21.79 13.83
CA GLY A 1154 32.73 -22.92 14.01
C GLY A 1154 32.36 -23.15 15.47
N ASP A 1155 33.35 -23.11 16.36
CA ASP A 1155 33.17 -23.23 17.82
C ASP A 1155 32.39 -22.06 18.44
N PHE A 1156 32.39 -20.90 17.78
CA PHE A 1156 31.56 -19.77 18.16
C PHE A 1156 30.08 -20.03 17.81
N PHE A 1157 29.79 -20.44 16.57
CA PHE A 1157 28.42 -20.74 16.14
C PHE A 1157 27.80 -21.92 16.90
N SER A 1158 28.59 -22.94 17.27
CA SER A 1158 28.10 -24.13 17.99
C SER A 1158 27.57 -23.84 19.39
N ARG A 1159 27.85 -22.65 19.95
CA ARG A 1159 27.34 -22.25 21.27
C ARG A 1159 25.85 -21.98 21.28
N PHE A 1160 25.27 -21.62 20.13
CA PHE A 1160 23.88 -21.16 20.05
C PHE A 1160 23.12 -21.60 18.79
N MET A 1161 23.78 -21.93 17.68
CA MET A 1161 23.10 -22.39 16.47
C MET A 1161 22.65 -23.85 16.59
N ILE A 1162 21.50 -24.15 15.99
CA ILE A 1162 20.92 -25.49 15.96
C ILE A 1162 21.03 -25.99 14.51
N PRO A 1163 21.64 -27.17 14.26
CA PRO A 1163 21.64 -27.77 12.93
C PRO A 1163 20.22 -28.05 12.43
N PRO A 1164 19.94 -27.90 11.13
CA PRO A 1164 18.63 -28.22 10.55
C PRO A 1164 18.32 -29.71 10.75
N GLN A 1165 17.04 -30.01 11.05
CA GLN A 1165 16.55 -31.38 11.25
C GLN A 1165 16.28 -32.12 9.95
#